data_AF-A0A927UJK3-F1
#
_entry.id   AF-A0A927UJK3-F1
#
_cell.length_a   1.000
_cell.length_b   1.000
_cell.length_c   1.000
_cell.angle_alpha   90.00
_cell.angle_beta   90.00
_cell.angle_gamma   90.00
#
_symmetry.space_group_name_H-M   'P 1'
#
loop_
_entity.id
_entity.type
_entity.pdbx_description
1 polymer ?
#
loop_
_entity_poly.entity_id
_entity_poly.type
_entity_poly.pdbx_seq_one_letter_code
_entity_poly.pdbx_strand_id
1 'polypeptide(L)'
;MITEAIRIDAGLQTMQNSDKNHRRIAQQAAQALYDDRIQKALEQMDVEHINRGKQGLRVGLLRDNGIENIWQLSKKNFQQLCAIDGLGDQSVRKILDTVKQIVENTKETIRVRIQSENPGQVDDDLIKALYIRIHAKSLCERGKTLYTAHHKPLQQELTLSRKALNGFGWLFRSQIAKQQIINGVEMLRTRLAGDFGCGLQAWEEMENASPDIYWADYIANAPMYYTELESLGLNWEKQETAGGLPAQLAAEIEAQTLDLQHLKATLRSYQTFGAKYIVHQKKCLLGDEMGLGKTVQAIASMVALAAEGKSHFMVVCPASVLINWCREIQKFSDLETIKVHGNDEEGLLHWRENGGVAVTTFESISRFTLPEKFKISMVITDEAHYVKNPDTQRTKALLKLLDKTEYVLFMSGTPLENRVEEMCFLVNCLQPQIAKELEDVKYLSTAEQFRLQLAPVYLRRTRDSVLQELPELIEKEQWCALGEQERQDYKEAVLSGNFMAIRQVSWQVDDLKNSSKAARLIELCEQAREQKRKVIVFSFFRSTLQKVTELLGDRCLEPITGEISPQRRQEIVDAFSKAEDDAVLASQVQAGGAGLNIQSASVIIFCEPQIKPSIENQAIARAYRMGQVRDVLVYRLLADDTIDESMLELLKNKQQQFDSFADESVVGEESLKPAESAWISKLVEEEKKRFAEKE
;
A
#
# COMPACT_ATOMS: atom_id res chain seq x y z
N MET A 1 -0.19 -36.97 32.59
CA MET A 1 -0.66 -36.00 33.61
C MET A 1 0.47 -35.29 34.34
N ILE A 2 1.24 -35.93 35.25
CA ILE A 2 2.35 -35.23 35.94
C ILE A 2 3.42 -34.75 34.95
N THR A 3 3.83 -35.62 34.00
CA THR A 3 4.76 -35.25 32.93
C THR A 3 4.21 -34.12 32.05
N GLU A 4 2.93 -34.21 31.68
CA GLU A 4 2.20 -33.17 30.94
C GLU A 4 2.23 -31.82 31.66
N ALA A 5 1.90 -31.81 32.96
CA ALA A 5 1.86 -30.60 33.77
C ALA A 5 3.24 -29.97 33.96
N ILE A 6 4.29 -30.78 34.09
CA ILE A 6 5.69 -30.28 34.12
C ILE A 6 6.06 -29.67 32.76
N ARG A 7 5.68 -30.32 31.64
CA ARG A 7 5.91 -29.80 30.28
C ARG A 7 5.21 -28.46 30.07
N ILE A 8 3.94 -28.34 30.47
CA ILE A 8 3.16 -27.10 30.32
C ILE A 8 3.68 -25.96 31.20
N ASP A 9 4.05 -26.24 32.45
CA ASP A 9 4.67 -25.24 33.32
C ASP A 9 6.00 -24.70 32.74
N ALA A 10 6.86 -25.61 32.25
CA ALA A 10 8.12 -25.24 31.62
C ALA A 10 7.91 -24.49 30.29
N GLY A 11 6.90 -24.87 29.51
CA GLY A 11 6.53 -24.18 28.27
C GLY A 11 6.05 -22.75 28.52
N LEU A 12 5.15 -22.55 29.49
CA LEU A 12 4.69 -21.20 29.87
C LEU A 12 5.82 -20.32 30.43
N GLN A 13 6.76 -20.90 31.16
CA GLN A 13 7.96 -20.21 31.62
C GLN A 13 8.87 -19.79 30.44
N THR A 14 8.98 -20.63 29.43
CA THR A 14 9.69 -20.32 28.17
C THR A 14 8.97 -19.20 27.42
N MET A 15 7.64 -19.30 27.25
CA MET A 15 6.79 -18.28 26.61
C MET A 15 7.02 -16.89 27.21
N GLN A 16 7.02 -16.78 28.54
CA GLN A 16 7.19 -15.50 29.25
C GLN A 16 8.52 -14.79 28.91
N ASN A 17 9.58 -15.54 28.59
CA ASN A 17 10.94 -15.02 28.39
C ASN A 17 11.40 -15.06 26.92
N SER A 18 10.56 -15.55 26.02
CA SER A 18 10.90 -15.82 24.62
C SER A 18 10.99 -14.59 23.73
N ASP A 19 10.33 -13.47 24.08
CA ASP A 19 10.23 -12.28 23.20
C ASP A 19 11.60 -11.73 22.77
N LYS A 20 12.55 -11.62 23.71
CA LYS A 20 13.92 -11.19 23.40
C LYS A 20 14.63 -12.16 22.46
N ASN A 21 14.39 -13.47 22.62
CA ASN A 21 15.00 -14.48 21.77
C ASN A 21 14.40 -14.44 20.35
N HIS A 22 13.07 -14.35 20.24
CA HIS A 22 12.40 -14.22 18.94
C HIS A 22 12.81 -12.94 18.21
N ARG A 23 12.97 -11.82 18.94
CA ARG A 23 13.50 -10.57 18.36
C ARG A 23 14.88 -10.77 17.76
N ARG A 24 15.78 -11.43 18.50
CA ARG A 24 17.13 -11.72 18.05
C ARG A 24 17.14 -12.64 16.83
N ILE A 25 16.30 -13.67 16.81
CA ILE A 25 16.18 -14.59 15.67
C ILE A 25 15.70 -13.85 14.42
N ALA A 26 14.66 -13.01 14.54
CA ALA A 26 14.18 -12.21 13.42
C ALA A 26 15.22 -11.19 12.94
N GLN A 27 15.96 -10.55 13.84
CA GLN A 27 17.08 -9.66 13.47
C GLN A 27 18.16 -10.40 12.67
N GLN A 28 18.51 -11.62 13.08
CA GLN A 28 19.48 -12.46 12.37
C GLN A 28 18.96 -12.87 10.98
N ALA A 29 17.69 -13.30 10.89
CA ALA A 29 17.07 -13.66 9.61
C ALA A 29 16.97 -12.45 8.66
N ALA A 30 16.61 -11.28 9.19
CA ALA A 30 16.51 -10.05 8.40
C ALA A 30 17.87 -9.58 7.90
N GLN A 31 18.92 -9.69 8.72
CA GLN A 31 20.28 -9.42 8.29
C GLN A 31 20.75 -10.41 7.21
N ALA A 32 20.41 -11.69 7.35
CA ALA A 32 20.73 -12.70 6.34
C ALA A 32 20.03 -12.41 5.00
N LEU A 33 18.76 -11.96 5.03
CA LEU A 33 18.05 -11.52 3.84
C LEU A 33 18.76 -10.33 3.18
N TYR A 34 19.12 -9.30 3.95
CA TYR A 34 19.84 -8.13 3.44
C TYR A 34 21.15 -8.51 2.75
N ASP A 35 21.95 -9.36 3.40
CA ASP A 35 23.22 -9.83 2.85
C ASP A 35 23.03 -10.67 1.58
N ASP A 36 22.01 -11.52 1.52
CA ASP A 36 21.62 -12.28 0.32
C ASP A 36 21.24 -11.37 -0.84
N ARG A 37 20.46 -10.31 -0.58
CA ARG A 37 20.08 -9.33 -1.63
C ARG A 37 21.29 -8.59 -2.18
N ILE A 38 22.21 -8.16 -1.31
CA ILE A 38 23.45 -7.51 -1.75
C ILE A 38 24.28 -8.46 -2.59
N GLN A 39 24.44 -9.70 -2.15
CA GLN A 39 25.18 -10.72 -2.90
C GLN A 39 24.58 -10.89 -4.31
N LYS A 40 23.27 -11.14 -4.41
CA LYS A 40 22.59 -11.33 -5.70
C LYS A 40 22.72 -10.11 -6.60
N ALA A 41 22.58 -8.90 -6.05
CA ALA A 41 22.75 -7.67 -6.81
C ALA A 41 24.17 -7.53 -7.38
N LEU A 42 25.20 -7.84 -6.58
CA LEU A 42 26.60 -7.79 -7.03
C LEU A 42 26.98 -8.92 -8.00
N GLU A 43 26.32 -10.08 -7.92
CA GLU A 43 26.49 -11.20 -8.85
C GLU A 43 25.92 -10.86 -10.25
N GLN A 44 24.84 -10.08 -10.32
CA GLN A 44 24.25 -9.62 -11.57
C GLN A 44 25.06 -8.51 -12.25
N MET A 45 25.97 -7.84 -11.52
CA MET A 45 26.85 -6.82 -12.09
C MET A 45 28.09 -7.47 -12.70
N ASP A 46 28.18 -7.46 -14.03
CA ASP A 46 29.39 -7.87 -14.76
C ASP A 46 30.61 -7.06 -14.29
N VAL A 47 31.78 -7.70 -14.28
CA VAL A 47 33.06 -7.09 -13.88
C VAL A 47 33.40 -5.82 -14.68
N GLU A 48 32.87 -5.65 -15.91
CA GLU A 48 32.97 -4.41 -16.69
C GLU A 48 32.34 -3.19 -16.01
N HIS A 49 31.46 -3.40 -15.03
CA HIS A 49 30.80 -2.31 -14.30
C HIS A 49 31.82 -1.35 -13.66
N ILE A 50 33.03 -1.81 -13.29
CA ILE A 50 34.10 -0.96 -12.74
C ILE A 50 34.56 0.14 -13.72
N ASN A 51 34.28 0.00 -15.02
CA ASN A 51 34.67 0.95 -16.06
C ASN A 51 33.56 1.96 -16.43
N ARG A 52 32.37 1.90 -15.82
CA ARG A 52 31.29 2.90 -16.11
C ARG A 52 31.73 4.35 -15.90
N GLY A 53 32.67 4.60 -14.98
CA GLY A 53 33.29 5.90 -14.75
C GLY A 53 34.41 6.31 -15.73
N LYS A 54 34.57 5.61 -16.87
CA LYS A 54 35.65 5.81 -17.86
C LYS A 54 37.06 5.70 -17.28
N GLN A 55 37.26 4.83 -16.29
CA GLN A 55 38.54 4.67 -15.59
C GLN A 55 39.61 3.89 -16.39
N GLY A 56 39.22 3.17 -17.45
CA GLY A 56 40.15 2.47 -18.35
C GLY A 56 40.87 1.27 -17.72
N LEU A 57 40.25 0.61 -16.75
CA LEU A 57 40.79 -0.56 -16.05
C LEU A 57 40.79 -1.80 -16.96
N ARG A 58 41.83 -2.63 -16.85
CA ARG A 58 42.03 -3.84 -17.68
C ARG A 58 41.16 -5.00 -17.20
N VAL A 59 39.87 -4.97 -17.59
CA VAL A 59 38.87 -5.97 -17.19
C VAL A 59 39.10 -7.34 -17.86
N GLY A 60 39.68 -7.38 -19.07
CA GLY A 60 39.98 -8.64 -19.77
C GLY A 60 40.82 -9.61 -18.93
N LEU A 61 41.87 -9.10 -18.27
CA LEU A 61 42.72 -9.90 -17.38
C LEU A 61 41.99 -10.48 -16.17
N LEU A 62 40.94 -9.80 -15.68
CA LEU A 62 40.12 -10.29 -14.58
C LEU A 62 39.23 -11.46 -15.07
N ARG A 63 38.61 -11.32 -16.24
CA ARG A 63 37.81 -12.38 -16.86
C ARG A 63 38.66 -13.62 -17.21
N ASP A 64 39.85 -13.41 -17.77
CA ASP A 64 40.80 -14.50 -18.09
C ASP A 64 41.21 -15.30 -16.83
N ASN A 65 41.05 -14.71 -15.65
CA ASN A 65 41.31 -15.33 -14.34
C ASN A 65 40.02 -15.77 -13.60
N GLY A 66 38.91 -15.93 -14.33
CA GLY A 66 37.64 -16.43 -13.80
C GLY A 66 36.90 -15.46 -12.87
N ILE A 67 37.17 -14.15 -12.99
CA ILE A 67 36.42 -13.10 -12.29
C ILE A 67 35.48 -12.43 -13.29
N GLU A 68 34.21 -12.81 -13.24
CA GLU A 68 33.18 -12.42 -14.19
C GLU A 68 32.26 -11.31 -13.65
N ASN A 69 32.12 -11.19 -12.33
CA ASN A 69 31.21 -10.23 -11.70
C ASN A 69 31.82 -9.49 -10.50
N ILE A 70 31.14 -8.43 -10.08
CA ILE A 70 31.57 -7.57 -8.96
C ILE A 70 31.60 -8.35 -7.64
N TRP A 71 30.68 -9.29 -7.41
CA TRP A 71 30.70 -10.12 -6.20
C TRP A 71 31.98 -10.94 -6.06
N GLN A 72 32.38 -11.66 -7.10
CA GLN A 72 33.64 -12.43 -7.11
C GLN A 72 34.85 -11.52 -6.92
N LEU A 73 34.85 -10.35 -7.55
CA LEU A 73 35.92 -9.37 -7.42
C LEU A 73 36.00 -8.79 -6.01
N SER A 74 34.85 -8.53 -5.37
CA SER A 74 34.77 -7.99 -4.00
C SER A 74 35.36 -8.91 -2.94
N LYS A 75 35.44 -10.23 -3.22
CA LYS A 75 36.08 -11.23 -2.36
C LYS A 75 37.60 -11.29 -2.50
N LYS A 76 38.19 -10.62 -3.50
CA LYS A 76 39.64 -10.61 -3.72
C LYS A 76 40.32 -9.54 -2.89
N ASN A 77 41.48 -9.88 -2.34
CA ASN A 77 42.35 -8.93 -1.66
C ASN A 77 43.48 -8.43 -2.58
N PHE A 78 44.23 -7.43 -2.12
CA PHE A 78 45.33 -6.81 -2.87
C PHE A 78 46.36 -7.82 -3.39
N GLN A 79 46.77 -8.78 -2.55
CA GLN A 79 47.78 -9.78 -2.92
C GLN A 79 47.27 -10.73 -4.00
N GLN A 80 46.01 -11.15 -3.92
CA GLN A 80 45.38 -12.04 -4.89
C GLN A 80 45.24 -11.39 -6.28
N LEU A 81 44.98 -10.08 -6.32
CA LEU A 81 44.88 -9.34 -7.59
C LEU A 81 46.24 -8.97 -8.17
N CYS A 82 47.26 -8.66 -7.35
CA CYS A 82 48.63 -8.45 -7.82
C CYS A 82 49.28 -9.72 -8.38
N ALA A 83 48.77 -10.91 -8.02
CA ALA A 83 49.22 -12.18 -8.58
C ALA A 83 48.76 -12.40 -10.04
N ILE A 84 47.86 -11.57 -10.57
CA ILE A 84 47.41 -11.64 -11.95
C ILE A 84 48.43 -10.93 -12.84
N ASP A 85 49.07 -11.68 -13.72
CA ASP A 85 50.07 -11.16 -14.65
C ASP A 85 49.48 -10.03 -15.51
N GLY A 86 50.16 -8.87 -15.51
CA GLY A 86 49.77 -7.69 -16.27
C GLY A 86 48.88 -6.67 -15.53
N LEU A 87 48.56 -6.90 -14.26
CA LEU A 87 47.97 -5.90 -13.34
C LEU A 87 49.04 -5.30 -12.43
N GLY A 88 49.33 -4.00 -12.59
CA GLY A 88 50.25 -3.28 -11.70
C GLY A 88 49.58 -2.82 -10.40
N ASP A 89 50.38 -2.60 -9.35
CA ASP A 89 49.92 -2.20 -8.01
C ASP A 89 48.94 -1.02 -8.00
N GLN A 90 49.21 0.02 -8.80
CA GLN A 90 48.34 1.19 -8.89
C GLN A 90 46.98 0.84 -9.52
N SER A 91 46.94 -0.06 -10.49
CA SER A 91 45.70 -0.53 -11.11
C SER A 91 44.90 -1.37 -10.10
N VAL A 92 45.57 -2.25 -9.34
CA VAL A 92 44.92 -3.08 -8.31
C VAL A 92 44.29 -2.21 -7.22
N ARG A 93 44.98 -1.16 -6.75
CA ARG A 93 44.41 -0.22 -5.76
C ARG A 93 43.15 0.46 -6.30
N LYS A 94 43.20 0.98 -7.52
CA LYS A 94 42.03 1.61 -8.17
C LYS A 94 40.86 0.65 -8.32
N ILE A 95 41.13 -0.61 -8.68
CA ILE A 95 40.10 -1.65 -8.78
C ILE A 95 39.45 -1.86 -7.41
N LEU A 96 40.23 -2.07 -6.35
CA LEU A 96 39.72 -2.29 -5.00
C LEU A 96 38.92 -1.09 -4.47
N ASP A 97 39.41 0.13 -4.69
CA ASP A 97 38.72 1.36 -4.28
C ASP A 97 37.37 1.50 -5.01
N THR A 98 37.35 1.23 -6.32
CA THR A 98 36.13 1.30 -7.14
C THR A 98 35.13 0.23 -6.74
N VAL A 99 35.58 -1.00 -6.50
CA VAL A 99 34.72 -2.09 -6.04
C VAL A 99 34.15 -1.78 -4.66
N LYS A 100 34.96 -1.22 -3.76
CA LYS A 100 34.49 -0.78 -2.44
C LYS A 100 33.38 0.26 -2.56
N GLN A 101 33.56 1.27 -3.42
CA GLN A 101 32.52 2.27 -3.71
C GLN A 101 31.25 1.65 -4.30
N ILE A 102 31.38 0.70 -5.24
CA ILE A 102 30.22 -0.01 -5.81
C ILE A 102 29.48 -0.78 -4.72
N VAL A 103 30.20 -1.50 -3.85
CA VAL A 103 29.59 -2.26 -2.74
C VAL A 103 28.91 -1.34 -1.73
N GLU A 104 29.55 -0.23 -1.34
CA GLU A 104 28.97 0.77 -0.44
C GLU A 104 27.72 1.40 -1.06
N ASN A 105 27.79 1.85 -2.31
CA ASN A 105 26.62 2.38 -3.02
C ASN A 105 25.50 1.34 -3.12
N THR A 106 25.82 0.08 -3.44
CA THR A 106 24.83 -1.01 -3.51
C THR A 106 24.14 -1.19 -2.16
N LYS A 107 24.89 -1.19 -1.05
CA LYS A 107 24.33 -1.27 0.30
C LYS A 107 23.39 -0.12 0.62
N GLU A 108 23.69 1.09 0.12
CA GLU A 108 22.86 2.27 0.35
C GLU A 108 21.60 2.32 -0.52
N THR A 109 21.63 1.75 -1.72
CA THR A 109 20.52 1.84 -2.69
C THR A 109 19.65 0.60 -2.75
N ILE A 110 20.09 -0.53 -2.21
CA ILE A 110 19.37 -1.79 -2.36
C ILE A 110 18.05 -1.79 -1.59
N ARG A 111 16.97 -2.13 -2.28
CA ARG A 111 15.65 -2.32 -1.69
C ARG A 111 15.51 -3.75 -1.19
N VAL A 112 15.24 -3.92 0.10
CA VAL A 112 15.10 -5.25 0.72
C VAL A 112 13.64 -5.68 0.66
N ARG A 113 13.36 -6.61 -0.24
CA ARG A 113 12.01 -7.18 -0.45
C ARG A 113 12.00 -8.68 -0.19
N ILE A 114 10.92 -9.14 0.45
CA ILE A 114 10.61 -10.55 0.63
C ILE A 114 10.02 -11.06 -0.68
N GLN A 115 10.62 -12.11 -1.26
CA GLN A 115 10.17 -12.72 -2.50
C GLN A 115 9.05 -13.72 -2.21
N SER A 116 7.84 -13.44 -2.70
CA SER A 116 6.64 -14.26 -2.46
C SER A 116 6.37 -15.30 -3.55
N GLU A 117 6.69 -15.01 -4.82
CA GLU A 117 6.38 -15.89 -5.94
C GLU A 117 7.39 -17.03 -6.11
N ASN A 118 8.63 -16.80 -5.71
CA ASN A 118 9.69 -17.81 -5.70
C ASN A 118 10.59 -17.61 -4.48
N PRO A 119 10.10 -17.94 -3.27
CA PRO A 119 10.83 -17.70 -2.03
C PRO A 119 12.09 -18.56 -1.94
N GLY A 120 13.22 -17.95 -1.58
CA GLY A 120 14.42 -18.68 -1.19
C GLY A 120 14.39 -19.10 0.29
N GLN A 121 15.39 -19.88 0.73
CA GLN A 121 15.50 -20.27 2.14
C GLN A 121 15.58 -19.06 3.09
N VAL A 122 16.29 -18.01 2.70
CA VAL A 122 16.40 -16.78 3.51
C VAL A 122 15.07 -16.04 3.66
N ASP A 123 14.19 -16.11 2.65
CA ASP A 123 12.85 -15.55 2.71
C ASP A 123 11.97 -16.34 3.67
N ASP A 124 12.03 -17.67 3.57
CA ASP A 124 11.31 -18.61 4.43
C ASP A 124 11.70 -18.45 5.91
N ASP A 125 13.01 -18.40 6.19
CA ASP A 125 13.55 -18.21 7.55
C ASP A 125 13.07 -16.88 8.16
N LEU A 126 13.05 -15.80 7.36
CA LEU A 126 12.58 -14.49 7.83
C LEU A 126 11.07 -14.50 8.08
N ILE A 127 10.26 -14.99 7.14
CA ILE A 127 8.80 -15.02 7.31
C ILE A 127 8.43 -15.86 8.52
N LYS A 128 9.05 -17.03 8.71
CA LYS A 128 8.82 -17.86 9.89
C LYS A 128 9.17 -17.12 11.18
N ALA A 129 10.32 -16.44 11.22
CA ALA A 129 10.74 -15.67 12.39
C ALA A 129 9.78 -14.51 12.70
N LEU A 130 9.30 -13.80 11.67
CA LEU A 130 8.33 -12.70 11.82
C LEU A 130 6.95 -13.22 12.23
N TYR A 131 6.46 -14.32 11.62
CA TYR A 131 5.21 -14.98 11.99
C TYR A 131 5.20 -15.32 13.48
N ILE A 132 6.25 -16.00 13.95
CA ILE A 132 6.39 -16.35 15.37
C ILE A 132 6.38 -15.08 16.22
N ARG A 133 7.05 -14.00 15.84
CA ARG A 133 7.04 -12.74 16.64
C ARG A 133 5.66 -12.11 16.73
N ILE A 134 4.97 -11.98 15.59
CA ILE A 134 3.66 -11.36 15.48
C ILE A 134 2.66 -12.12 16.37
N HIS A 135 2.61 -13.44 16.24
CA HIS A 135 1.64 -14.28 16.95
C HIS A 135 2.07 -14.61 18.38
N ALA A 136 3.37 -14.62 18.68
CA ALA A 136 3.85 -14.84 20.04
C ALA A 136 3.49 -13.69 20.98
N LYS A 137 3.32 -12.45 20.50
CA LYS A 137 3.08 -11.30 21.38
C LYS A 137 1.83 -11.46 22.25
N SER A 138 0.70 -11.80 21.64
CA SER A 138 -0.57 -12.04 22.33
C SER A 138 -0.51 -13.31 23.21
N LEU A 139 0.15 -14.35 22.72
CA LEU A 139 0.37 -15.60 23.46
C LEU A 139 1.29 -15.42 24.66
N CYS A 140 2.30 -14.55 24.60
CA CYS A 140 3.20 -14.23 25.70
C CYS A 140 2.46 -13.48 26.81
N GLU A 141 1.57 -12.54 26.48
CA GLU A 141 0.74 -11.83 27.46
C GLU A 141 -0.27 -12.77 28.13
N ARG A 142 -0.95 -13.60 27.34
CA ARG A 142 -1.81 -14.65 27.87
C ARG A 142 -1.01 -15.63 28.73
N GLY A 143 0.17 -16.05 28.27
CA GLY A 143 1.07 -16.95 28.97
C GLY A 143 1.57 -16.39 30.29
N LYS A 144 1.94 -15.11 30.36
CA LYS A 144 2.28 -14.40 31.60
C LYS A 144 1.12 -14.41 32.59
N THR A 145 -0.08 -14.12 32.11
CA THR A 145 -1.30 -14.12 32.92
C THR A 145 -1.59 -15.51 33.48
N LEU A 146 -1.56 -16.53 32.62
CA LEU A 146 -1.76 -17.93 32.99
C LEU A 146 -0.68 -18.44 33.95
N TYR A 147 0.59 -18.15 33.69
CA TYR A 147 1.70 -18.53 34.55
C TYR A 147 1.55 -17.90 35.95
N THR A 148 1.25 -16.59 36.01
CA THR A 148 1.04 -15.90 37.29
C THR A 148 -0.14 -16.49 38.06
N ALA A 149 -1.23 -16.80 37.37
CA ALA A 149 -2.44 -17.37 37.98
C ALA A 149 -2.26 -18.83 38.45
N HIS A 150 -1.46 -19.63 37.73
CA HIS A 150 -1.48 -21.09 37.87
C HIS A 150 -0.18 -21.74 38.30
N HIS A 151 0.99 -21.09 38.16
CA HIS A 151 2.29 -21.70 38.48
C HIS A 151 2.40 -22.16 39.94
N LYS A 152 2.12 -21.29 40.91
CA LYS A 152 2.19 -21.63 42.34
C LYS A 152 1.20 -22.73 42.74
N PRO A 153 -0.10 -22.64 42.39
CA PRO A 153 -1.05 -23.74 42.61
C PRO A 153 -0.60 -25.06 41.96
N LEU A 154 -0.05 -25.01 40.76
CA LEU A 154 0.40 -26.19 40.03
C LEU A 154 1.58 -26.88 40.72
N GLN A 155 2.57 -26.13 41.21
CA GLN A 155 3.71 -26.69 41.94
C GLN A 155 3.27 -27.41 43.22
N GLN A 156 2.24 -26.89 43.91
CA GLN A 156 1.65 -27.54 45.08
C GLN A 156 0.94 -28.84 44.69
N GLU A 157 0.11 -28.81 43.65
CA GLU A 157 -0.62 -29.97 43.13
C GLU A 157 0.31 -31.05 42.57
N LEU A 158 1.39 -30.67 41.89
CA LEU A 158 2.45 -31.57 41.42
C LEU A 158 3.16 -32.25 42.60
N THR A 159 3.45 -31.49 43.66
CA THR A 159 4.08 -32.03 44.88
C THR A 159 3.16 -33.05 45.56
N LEU A 160 1.86 -32.77 45.63
CA LEU A 160 0.85 -33.70 46.15
C LEU A 160 0.66 -34.92 45.24
N SER A 161 0.63 -34.73 43.93
CA SER A 161 0.43 -35.80 42.94
C SER A 161 1.65 -36.74 42.87
N ARG A 162 2.88 -36.22 42.98
CA ARG A 162 4.11 -37.05 43.06
C ARG A 162 4.11 -37.96 44.30
N LYS A 163 3.51 -37.52 45.40
CA LYS A 163 3.36 -38.34 46.62
C LYS A 163 2.44 -39.55 46.40
N ALA A 164 1.55 -39.51 45.40
CA ALA A 164 0.69 -40.63 45.01
C ALA A 164 1.47 -41.78 44.34
N LEU A 165 2.60 -41.49 43.69
CA LEU A 165 3.41 -42.46 42.96
C LEU A 165 4.21 -43.40 43.89
N ASN A 166 4.30 -43.09 45.18
CA ASN A 166 5.03 -43.89 46.14
C ASN A 166 4.11 -44.95 46.79
N GLY A 167 4.00 -46.11 46.13
CA GLY A 167 3.01 -47.14 46.45
C GLY A 167 3.06 -47.69 47.89
N PHE A 168 4.25 -47.89 48.44
CA PHE A 168 4.40 -48.29 49.85
C PHE A 168 3.99 -47.17 50.82
N GLY A 169 4.30 -45.91 50.49
CA GLY A 169 3.94 -44.76 51.29
C GLY A 169 2.46 -44.39 51.25
N TRP A 170 1.66 -44.94 50.34
CA TRP A 170 0.22 -44.71 50.26
C TRP A 170 -0.55 -45.46 51.35
N LEU A 171 -0.15 -46.70 51.62
CA LEU A 171 -0.82 -47.58 52.60
C LEU A 171 -0.75 -47.03 54.03
N PHE A 172 0.35 -46.36 54.38
CA PHE A 172 0.59 -45.78 55.72
C PHE A 172 0.12 -44.32 55.89
N ARG A 173 -0.61 -43.75 54.93
CA ARG A 173 -1.13 -42.36 55.02
C ARG A 173 -2.50 -42.27 55.67
N SER A 174 -2.70 -41.20 56.43
CA SER A 174 -4.00 -40.84 56.99
C SER A 174 -5.04 -40.60 55.89
N GLN A 175 -6.32 -40.80 56.22
CA GLN A 175 -7.43 -40.61 55.29
C GLN A 175 -7.51 -39.17 54.76
N ILE A 176 -7.20 -38.18 55.61
CA ILE A 176 -7.08 -36.76 55.25
C ILE A 176 -5.98 -36.56 54.21
N ALA A 177 -4.79 -37.17 54.42
CA ALA A 177 -3.68 -37.05 53.49
C ALA A 177 -3.96 -37.74 52.14
N LYS A 178 -4.72 -38.85 52.12
CA LYS A 178 -5.18 -39.49 50.89
C LYS A 178 -6.16 -38.60 50.12
N GLN A 179 -7.11 -37.98 50.80
CA GLN A 179 -8.09 -37.07 50.18
C GLN A 179 -7.41 -35.82 49.58
N GLN A 180 -6.43 -35.25 50.27
CA GLN A 180 -5.64 -34.12 49.75
C GLN A 180 -4.89 -34.46 48.46
N ILE A 181 -4.40 -35.70 48.33
CA ILE A 181 -3.71 -36.16 47.11
C ILE A 181 -4.71 -36.37 45.97
N ILE A 182 -5.87 -36.98 46.23
CA ILE A 182 -6.93 -37.17 45.23
C ILE A 182 -7.41 -35.83 44.69
N ASN A 183 -7.72 -34.88 45.58
CA ASN A 183 -8.13 -33.53 45.19
C ASN A 183 -7.04 -32.82 44.37
N GLY A 184 -5.76 -33.00 44.72
CA GLY A 184 -4.64 -32.46 43.95
C GLY A 184 -4.54 -33.01 42.52
N VAL A 185 -4.81 -34.30 42.32
CA VAL A 185 -4.81 -34.93 40.99
C VAL A 185 -6.02 -34.48 40.16
N GLU A 186 -7.18 -34.29 40.77
CA GLU A 186 -8.39 -33.81 40.10
C GLU A 186 -8.26 -32.34 39.67
N MET A 187 -7.71 -31.49 40.54
CA MET A 187 -7.39 -30.09 40.21
C MET A 187 -6.36 -29.98 39.07
N LEU A 188 -5.34 -30.85 39.08
CA LEU A 188 -4.36 -30.94 38.00
C LEU A 188 -5.03 -31.28 36.67
N ARG A 189 -5.96 -32.24 36.66
CA ARG A 189 -6.69 -32.67 35.47
C ARG A 189 -7.58 -31.56 34.91
N THR A 190 -8.33 -30.87 35.77
CA THR A 190 -9.18 -29.73 35.38
C THR A 190 -8.34 -28.59 34.81
N ARG A 191 -7.17 -28.30 35.40
CA ARG A 191 -6.27 -27.25 34.90
C ARG A 191 -5.68 -27.60 33.53
N LEU A 192 -5.25 -28.85 33.34
CA LEU A 192 -4.74 -29.33 32.05
C LEU A 192 -5.80 -29.28 30.94
N ALA A 193 -7.09 -29.46 31.28
CA ALA A 193 -8.20 -29.40 30.33
C ALA A 193 -8.76 -27.98 30.12
N GLY A 194 -8.28 -26.97 30.86
CA GLY A 194 -8.73 -25.58 30.78
C GLY A 194 -7.77 -24.67 30.01
N ASP A 195 -7.91 -23.36 30.20
CA ASP A 195 -7.10 -22.32 29.51
C ASP A 195 -5.58 -22.51 29.63
N PHE A 196 -5.13 -23.13 30.72
CA PHE A 196 -3.73 -23.44 30.98
C PHE A 196 -3.15 -24.46 29.97
N GLY A 197 -3.93 -25.49 29.59
CA GLY A 197 -3.52 -26.47 28.59
C GLY A 197 -3.61 -25.92 27.16
N CYS A 198 -4.69 -25.18 26.86
CA CYS A 198 -4.90 -24.59 25.53
C CYS A 198 -3.83 -23.56 25.15
N GLY A 199 -3.28 -22.82 26.13
CA GLY A 199 -2.24 -21.83 25.90
C GLY A 199 -0.93 -22.40 25.37
N LEU A 200 -0.49 -23.56 25.88
CA LEU A 200 0.70 -24.23 25.36
C LEU A 200 0.44 -24.85 23.99
N GLN A 201 -0.73 -25.46 23.79
CA GLN A 201 -1.06 -26.05 22.50
C GLN A 201 -1.01 -25.02 21.37
N ALA A 202 -1.59 -23.83 21.57
CA ALA A 202 -1.51 -22.73 20.62
C ALA A 202 -0.07 -22.26 20.36
N TRP A 203 0.80 -22.29 21.39
CA TRP A 203 2.21 -21.97 21.25
C TRP A 203 2.97 -23.00 20.41
N GLU A 204 2.76 -24.29 20.70
CA GLU A 204 3.41 -25.38 19.96
C GLU A 204 2.92 -25.44 18.51
N GLU A 205 1.63 -25.19 18.26
CA GLU A 205 1.07 -25.08 16.90
C GLU A 205 1.72 -23.93 16.12
N MET A 206 1.95 -22.78 16.75
CA MET A 206 2.63 -21.63 16.14
C MET A 206 4.12 -21.92 15.86
N GLU A 207 4.88 -22.46 16.82
CA GLU A 207 6.30 -22.77 16.62
C GLU A 207 6.55 -23.83 15.54
N ASN A 208 5.61 -24.78 15.41
CA ASN A 208 5.66 -25.86 14.43
C ASN A 208 4.84 -25.56 13.16
N ALA A 209 4.42 -24.31 12.95
CA ALA A 209 3.69 -23.92 11.75
C ALA A 209 4.47 -24.29 10.48
N SER A 210 3.78 -24.93 9.53
CA SER A 210 4.35 -25.27 8.22
C SER A 210 4.48 -24.03 7.33
N PRO A 211 5.33 -24.10 6.27
CA PRO A 211 5.45 -23.02 5.29
C PRO A 211 4.14 -22.49 4.74
N ASP A 212 3.22 -23.38 4.38
CA ASP A 212 1.92 -23.00 3.82
C ASP A 212 1.11 -22.09 4.77
N ILE A 213 1.24 -22.28 6.08
CA ILE A 213 0.49 -21.51 7.08
C ILE A 213 1.05 -20.09 7.19
N TYR A 214 2.35 -19.94 7.44
CA TYR A 214 2.92 -18.61 7.64
C TYR A 214 3.04 -17.81 6.34
N TRP A 215 3.18 -18.46 5.18
CA TRP A 215 3.11 -17.77 3.89
C TRP A 215 1.70 -17.29 3.57
N ALA A 216 0.67 -18.10 3.85
CA ALA A 216 -0.72 -17.65 3.69
C ALA A 216 -1.05 -16.47 4.63
N ASP A 217 -0.57 -16.51 5.87
CA ASP A 217 -0.73 -15.40 6.82
C ASP A 217 0.02 -14.15 6.35
N TYR A 218 1.25 -14.29 5.85
CA TYR A 218 2.00 -13.18 5.25
C TYR A 218 1.27 -12.58 4.05
N ILE A 219 0.77 -13.38 3.10
CA ILE A 219 0.06 -12.87 1.92
C ILE A 219 -1.20 -12.10 2.32
N ALA A 220 -1.92 -12.57 3.35
CA ALA A 220 -3.11 -11.90 3.86
C ALA A 220 -2.79 -10.62 4.66
N ASN A 221 -1.65 -10.59 5.34
CA ASN A 221 -1.31 -9.58 6.35
C ASN A 221 0.06 -8.90 6.11
N ALA A 222 0.52 -8.83 4.86
CA ALA A 222 1.87 -8.34 4.51
C ALA A 222 2.26 -7.00 5.15
N PRO A 223 1.37 -5.98 5.24
CA PRO A 223 1.71 -4.73 5.92
C PRO A 223 2.16 -4.93 7.38
N MET A 224 1.59 -5.90 8.09
CA MET A 224 1.93 -6.20 9.49
C MET A 224 3.35 -6.76 9.61
N TYR A 225 3.77 -7.61 8.66
CA TYR A 225 5.12 -8.17 8.63
C TYR A 225 6.18 -7.12 8.39
N TYR A 226 5.93 -6.18 7.48
CA TYR A 226 6.84 -5.06 7.24
C TYR A 226 6.90 -4.09 8.41
N THR A 227 5.78 -3.84 9.11
CA THR A 227 5.81 -3.07 10.36
C THR A 227 6.64 -3.79 11.44
N GLU A 228 6.52 -5.11 11.55
CA GLU A 228 7.31 -5.88 12.51
C GLU A 228 8.80 -5.86 12.13
N LEU A 229 9.12 -5.96 10.84
CA LEU A 229 10.49 -5.83 10.31
C LEU A 229 11.11 -4.47 10.69
N GLU A 230 10.38 -3.37 10.47
CA GLU A 230 10.80 -2.02 10.87
C GLU A 230 11.07 -1.90 12.38
N SER A 231 10.25 -2.59 13.18
CA SER A 231 10.41 -2.57 14.64
C SER A 231 11.71 -3.23 15.13
N LEU A 232 12.37 -4.02 14.28
CA LEU A 232 13.64 -4.67 14.62
C LEU A 232 14.79 -3.66 14.74
N GLY A 233 14.66 -2.47 14.16
CA GLY A 233 15.63 -1.37 14.25
C GLY A 233 16.92 -1.67 13.48
N LEU A 234 16.79 -2.08 12.23
CA LEU A 234 17.92 -2.49 11.40
C LEU A 234 18.58 -1.27 10.76
N ASN A 235 19.91 -1.22 10.77
CA ASN A 235 20.68 -0.04 10.31
C ASN A 235 20.53 0.26 8.81
N TRP A 236 20.01 -0.67 8.02
CA TRP A 236 19.82 -0.50 6.57
C TRP A 236 18.47 0.11 6.20
N GLU A 237 17.58 0.36 7.17
CA GLU A 237 16.30 1.02 6.92
C GLU A 237 16.48 2.55 6.82
N LYS A 238 16.86 3.03 5.64
CA LYS A 238 16.75 4.46 5.30
C LYS A 238 15.33 4.71 4.76
N GLN A 239 14.38 5.04 5.63
CA GLN A 239 13.04 5.47 5.20
C GLN A 239 12.90 6.98 5.37
N GLU A 240 12.49 7.66 4.30
CA GLU A 240 12.14 9.07 4.36
C GLU A 240 10.75 9.23 4.99
N THR A 241 10.68 9.25 6.32
CA THR A 241 9.40 9.40 7.05
C THR A 241 8.83 10.81 6.94
N ALA A 242 9.72 11.81 6.84
CA ALA A 242 9.41 13.22 6.93
C ALA A 242 9.11 13.90 5.58
N GLY A 243 9.18 13.21 4.43
CA GLY A 243 8.79 13.75 3.12
C GLY A 243 9.41 15.12 2.78
N GLY A 244 10.73 15.27 2.97
CA GLY A 244 11.45 16.51 2.69
C GLY A 244 11.20 17.68 3.66
N LEU A 245 10.56 17.46 4.82
CA LEU A 245 10.37 18.52 5.83
C LEU A 245 11.72 19.03 6.39
N PRO A 246 11.80 20.32 6.80
CA PRO A 246 12.96 20.85 7.52
C PRO A 246 13.26 20.04 8.79
N ALA A 247 14.55 19.78 9.05
CA ALA A 247 14.99 18.90 10.15
C ALA A 247 14.45 19.31 11.53
N GLN A 248 14.38 20.62 11.80
CA GLN A 248 13.83 21.13 13.06
C GLN A 248 12.34 20.75 13.20
N LEU A 249 11.54 21.04 12.18
CA LEU A 249 10.11 20.73 12.20
C LEU A 249 9.88 19.21 12.30
N ALA A 250 10.66 18.41 11.56
CA ALA A 250 10.60 16.96 11.65
C ALA A 250 10.88 16.45 13.08
N ALA A 251 11.86 17.03 13.77
CA ALA A 251 12.16 16.66 15.15
C ALA A 251 11.04 17.05 16.13
N GLU A 252 10.42 18.22 15.96
CA GLU A 252 9.26 18.66 16.75
C GLU A 252 8.07 17.69 16.57
N ILE A 253 7.80 17.30 15.33
CA ILE A 253 6.75 16.31 15.02
C ILE A 253 7.09 14.96 15.61
N GLU A 254 8.33 14.48 15.50
CA GLU A 254 8.73 13.18 16.03
C GLU A 254 8.58 13.10 17.55
N ALA A 255 8.78 14.23 18.25
CA ALA A 255 8.58 14.36 19.68
C ALA A 255 7.10 14.37 20.10
N GLN A 256 6.15 14.62 19.18
CA GLN A 256 4.72 14.56 19.46
C GLN A 256 4.32 13.13 19.87
N THR A 257 3.79 12.97 21.08
CA THR A 257 3.26 11.71 21.57
C THR A 257 1.80 11.53 21.14
N LEU A 258 1.42 10.30 20.76
CA LEU A 258 0.04 9.93 20.46
C LEU A 258 -0.38 8.78 21.35
N ASP A 259 -1.54 8.90 22.00
CA ASP A 259 -2.21 7.76 22.61
C ASP A 259 -3.07 7.06 21.57
N LEU A 260 -2.68 5.84 21.20
CA LEU A 260 -3.33 5.03 20.17
C LEU A 260 -3.95 3.76 20.75
N GLN A 261 -4.27 3.71 22.05
CA GLN A 261 -4.81 2.51 22.69
C GLN A 261 -6.07 1.97 22.01
N HIS A 262 -6.92 2.86 21.48
CA HIS A 262 -8.16 2.53 20.77
C HIS A 262 -8.01 2.36 19.25
N LEU A 263 -6.77 2.30 18.75
CA LEU A 263 -6.45 1.98 17.37
C LEU A 263 -6.22 0.46 17.24
N LYS A 264 -7.02 -0.20 16.41
CA LYS A 264 -6.92 -1.64 16.08
C LYS A 264 -5.88 -1.93 15.00
N ALA A 265 -5.45 -0.91 14.27
CA ALA A 265 -4.46 -1.03 13.21
C ALA A 265 -3.03 -0.83 13.74
N THR A 266 -2.08 -1.57 13.16
CA THR A 266 -0.66 -1.26 13.33
C THR A 266 -0.22 -0.29 12.24
N LEU A 267 0.38 0.84 12.64
CA LEU A 267 0.88 1.86 11.72
C LEU A 267 2.33 1.60 11.34
N ARG A 268 2.67 1.88 10.08
CA ARG A 268 4.06 2.00 9.63
C ARG A 268 4.74 3.23 10.23
N SER A 269 6.06 3.27 10.20
CA SER A 269 6.87 4.40 10.69
C SER A 269 6.39 5.74 10.12
N TYR A 270 6.25 5.84 8.79
CA TYR A 270 5.81 7.03 8.09
C TYR A 270 4.33 7.35 8.41
N GLN A 271 3.47 6.35 8.60
CA GLN A 271 2.06 6.59 8.95
C GLN A 271 1.95 7.18 10.37
N THR A 272 2.77 6.69 11.30
CA THR A 272 2.88 7.23 12.66
C THR A 272 3.34 8.68 12.59
N PHE A 273 4.39 8.97 11.82
CA PHE A 273 4.86 10.34 11.59
C PHE A 273 3.76 11.24 11.01
N GLY A 274 3.00 10.75 10.03
CA GLY A 274 1.92 11.52 9.43
C GLY A 274 0.77 11.80 10.40
N ALA A 275 0.40 10.84 11.25
CA ALA A 275 -0.57 11.06 12.32
C ALA A 275 -0.09 12.12 13.33
N LYS A 276 1.21 12.07 13.69
CA LYS A 276 1.86 13.09 14.54
C LYS A 276 1.84 14.46 13.88
N TYR A 277 2.18 14.54 12.59
CA TYR A 277 2.16 15.76 11.79
C TYR A 277 0.77 16.41 11.81
N ILE A 278 -0.29 15.61 11.59
CA ILE A 278 -1.67 16.10 11.58
C ILE A 278 -2.06 16.71 12.93
N VAL A 279 -1.75 16.02 14.04
CA VAL A 279 -2.06 16.50 15.39
C VAL A 279 -1.22 17.74 15.74
N HIS A 280 0.06 17.74 15.39
CA HIS A 280 0.99 18.85 15.66
C HIS A 280 0.59 20.12 14.89
N GLN A 281 0.33 20.01 13.58
CA GLN A 281 0.03 21.16 12.72
C GLN A 281 -1.41 21.66 12.84
N LYS A 282 -2.32 20.81 13.29
CA LYS A 282 -3.77 21.05 13.44
C LYS A 282 -4.50 21.27 12.12
N LYS A 283 -4.08 22.24 11.30
CA LYS A 283 -4.66 22.56 9.98
C LYS A 283 -3.64 22.27 8.89
N CYS A 284 -3.81 21.13 8.21
CA CYS A 284 -2.84 20.67 7.22
C CYS A 284 -3.47 19.91 6.05
N LEU A 285 -2.67 19.75 5.00
CA LEU A 285 -2.96 19.01 3.78
C LEU A 285 -2.02 17.80 3.72
N LEU A 286 -2.59 16.59 3.77
CA LEU A 286 -1.89 15.34 3.55
C LEU A 286 -1.97 14.95 2.07
N GLY A 287 -0.84 15.12 1.38
CA GLY A 287 -0.64 14.88 -0.04
C GLY A 287 0.03 13.57 -0.40
N ASP A 288 0.14 12.63 0.55
CA ASP A 288 0.71 11.30 0.31
C ASP A 288 0.12 10.64 -0.94
N GLU A 289 0.98 9.95 -1.68
CA GLU A 289 0.59 9.19 -2.86
C GLU A 289 -0.52 8.17 -2.56
N MET A 290 -1.30 7.84 -3.58
CA MET A 290 -2.38 6.86 -3.47
C MET A 290 -1.83 5.48 -3.06
N GLY A 291 -2.50 4.83 -2.11
CA GLY A 291 -2.08 3.53 -1.59
C GLY A 291 -1.22 3.56 -0.32
N LEU A 292 -0.78 4.73 0.16
CA LEU A 292 0.02 4.88 1.38
C LEU A 292 -0.77 4.86 2.71
N GLY A 293 -2.10 4.73 2.66
CA GLY A 293 -2.93 4.65 3.87
C GLY A 293 -3.24 5.99 4.53
N LYS A 294 -3.57 7.03 3.76
CA LYS A 294 -4.03 8.33 4.31
C LYS A 294 -5.20 8.19 5.30
N THR A 295 -6.14 7.31 4.99
CA THR A 295 -7.31 7.03 5.85
C THR A 295 -6.90 6.53 7.24
N VAL A 296 -5.96 5.58 7.34
CA VAL A 296 -5.52 5.06 8.65
C VAL A 296 -4.76 6.11 9.45
N GLN A 297 -4.01 7.00 8.78
CA GLN A 297 -3.37 8.15 9.44
C GLN A 297 -4.41 9.12 10.01
N ALA A 298 -5.44 9.44 9.24
CA ALA A 298 -6.54 10.29 9.70
C ALA A 298 -7.31 9.66 10.89
N ILE A 299 -7.57 8.35 10.83
CA ILE A 299 -8.20 7.61 11.94
C ILE A 299 -7.31 7.63 13.18
N ALA A 300 -6.00 7.41 13.04
CA ALA A 300 -5.05 7.49 14.15
C ALA A 300 -5.03 8.88 14.80
N SER A 301 -5.09 9.96 14.01
CA SER A 301 -5.21 11.32 14.54
C SER A 301 -6.52 11.53 15.30
N MET A 302 -7.66 11.02 14.82
CA MET A 302 -8.93 11.07 15.56
C MET A 302 -8.86 10.29 16.88
N VAL A 303 -8.26 9.10 16.87
CA VAL A 303 -8.07 8.28 18.09
C VAL A 303 -7.20 9.02 19.11
N ALA A 304 -6.09 9.62 18.68
CA ALA A 304 -5.21 10.39 19.56
C ALA A 304 -5.93 11.59 20.18
N LEU A 305 -6.69 12.34 19.38
CA LEU A 305 -7.51 13.46 19.88
C LEU A 305 -8.63 12.97 20.81
N ALA A 306 -9.19 11.78 20.57
CA ALA A 306 -10.20 11.19 21.43
C ALA A 306 -9.67 10.86 22.82
N ALA A 307 -8.42 10.38 22.90
CA ALA A 307 -7.74 10.20 24.18
C ALA A 307 -7.53 11.52 24.95
N GLU A 308 -7.47 12.66 24.25
CA GLU A 308 -7.45 14.01 24.85
C GLU A 308 -8.85 14.55 25.21
N GLY A 309 -9.90 13.73 25.10
CA GLY A 309 -11.28 14.10 25.45
C GLY A 309 -12.06 14.79 24.33
N LYS A 310 -11.55 14.81 23.10
CA LYS A 310 -12.29 15.26 21.91
C LYS A 310 -13.26 14.17 21.45
N SER A 311 -14.47 14.52 21.02
CA SER A 311 -15.49 13.49 20.72
C SER A 311 -16.23 13.69 19.40
N HIS A 312 -16.33 14.90 18.86
CA HIS A 312 -17.12 15.20 17.66
C HIS A 312 -16.25 15.33 16.42
N PHE A 313 -16.06 14.24 15.68
CA PHE A 313 -15.28 14.21 14.44
C PHE A 313 -16.19 14.17 13.21
N MET A 314 -15.79 14.80 12.11
CA MET A 314 -16.54 14.76 10.84
C MET A 314 -15.62 14.46 9.66
N VAL A 315 -16.02 13.48 8.86
CA VAL A 315 -15.39 13.14 7.57
C VAL A 315 -16.32 13.56 6.44
N VAL A 316 -15.84 14.45 5.57
CA VAL A 316 -16.49 14.87 4.33
C VAL A 316 -15.76 14.21 3.16
N CYS A 317 -16.46 13.37 2.39
CA CYS A 317 -15.84 12.58 1.32
C CYS A 317 -16.77 12.44 0.09
N PRO A 318 -16.26 12.00 -1.07
CA PRO A 318 -17.13 11.63 -2.20
C PRO A 318 -18.09 10.48 -1.84
N ALA A 319 -19.29 10.49 -2.43
CA ALA A 319 -20.31 9.45 -2.16
C ALA A 319 -19.82 8.01 -2.44
N SER A 320 -18.88 7.86 -3.39
CA SER A 320 -18.27 6.57 -3.74
C SER A 320 -17.43 5.94 -2.62
N VAL A 321 -16.81 6.74 -1.75
CA VAL A 321 -15.93 6.27 -0.65
C VAL A 321 -16.59 6.29 0.72
N LEU A 322 -17.82 6.81 0.82
CA LEU A 322 -18.51 6.97 2.10
C LEU A 322 -18.64 5.64 2.86
N ILE A 323 -19.02 4.56 2.18
CA ILE A 323 -19.16 3.24 2.81
C ILE A 323 -17.79 2.69 3.22
N ASN A 324 -16.76 2.93 2.41
CA ASN A 324 -15.39 2.53 2.72
C ASN A 324 -14.87 3.22 3.98
N TRP A 325 -15.09 4.53 4.12
CA TRP A 325 -14.77 5.28 5.34
C TRP A 325 -15.46 4.68 6.57
N CYS A 326 -16.76 4.40 6.50
CA CYS A 326 -17.47 3.80 7.62
C CYS A 326 -16.86 2.45 8.04
N ARG A 327 -16.53 1.59 7.05
CA ARG A 327 -15.90 0.30 7.31
C ARG A 327 -14.49 0.44 7.88
N GLU A 328 -13.68 1.35 7.33
CA GLU A 328 -12.30 1.56 7.78
C GLU A 328 -12.24 2.11 9.22
N ILE A 329 -13.13 3.03 9.60
CA ILE A 329 -13.22 3.51 10.98
C ILE A 329 -13.55 2.33 11.92
N GLN A 330 -14.60 1.56 11.61
CA GLN A 330 -14.99 0.39 12.43
C GLN A 330 -13.90 -0.69 12.51
N LYS A 331 -13.18 -0.90 11.40
CA LYS A 331 -12.08 -1.87 11.29
C LYS A 331 -10.86 -1.44 12.09
N PHE A 332 -10.49 -0.16 12.02
CA PHE A 332 -9.22 0.33 12.52
C PHE A 332 -9.30 1.04 13.87
N SER A 333 -10.49 1.33 14.41
CA SER A 333 -10.62 1.93 15.74
C SER A 333 -11.86 1.48 16.49
N ASP A 334 -11.96 1.88 17.77
CA ASP A 334 -13.16 1.75 18.60
C ASP A 334 -14.11 2.94 18.49
N LEU A 335 -13.83 3.91 17.62
CA LEU A 335 -14.66 5.11 17.48
C LEU A 335 -16.03 4.77 16.88
N GLU A 336 -17.10 5.28 17.51
CA GLU A 336 -18.45 5.14 16.99
C GLU A 336 -18.57 5.83 15.63
N THR A 337 -19.05 5.10 14.63
CA THR A 337 -19.18 5.59 13.25
C THR A 337 -20.64 5.83 12.93
N ILE A 338 -20.96 7.05 12.51
CA ILE A 338 -22.33 7.47 12.20
C ILE A 338 -22.35 7.92 10.74
N LYS A 339 -23.02 7.16 9.89
CA LYS A 339 -23.25 7.56 8.49
C LYS A 339 -24.32 8.64 8.47
N VAL A 340 -24.00 9.82 7.94
CA VAL A 340 -24.94 10.93 7.77
C VAL A 340 -24.98 11.31 6.30
N HIS A 341 -25.99 10.86 5.55
CA HIS A 341 -26.07 11.10 4.12
C HIS A 341 -27.47 11.61 3.71
N GLY A 342 -27.51 12.66 2.91
CA GLY A 342 -28.75 13.18 2.34
C GLY A 342 -29.46 14.05 3.37
N ASN A 343 -30.72 13.75 3.66
CA ASN A 343 -31.52 14.42 4.70
C ASN A 343 -31.61 13.58 5.98
N ASP A 344 -30.50 12.96 6.38
CA ASP A 344 -30.43 12.16 7.60
C ASP A 344 -30.30 13.05 8.85
N GLU A 345 -31.41 13.71 9.22
CA GLU A 345 -31.46 14.57 10.40
C GLU A 345 -31.31 13.78 11.71
N GLU A 346 -31.78 12.53 11.72
CA GLU A 346 -31.68 11.65 12.89
C GLU A 346 -30.22 11.26 13.16
N GLY A 347 -29.47 10.82 12.15
CA GLY A 347 -28.04 10.53 12.27
C GLY A 347 -27.23 11.77 12.68
N LEU A 348 -27.58 12.95 12.14
CA LEU A 348 -26.93 14.20 12.53
C LEU A 348 -27.24 14.58 13.99
N LEU A 349 -28.48 14.37 14.45
CA LEU A 349 -28.86 14.63 15.84
C LEU A 349 -28.15 13.67 16.79
N HIS A 350 -28.15 12.37 16.49
CA HIS A 350 -27.45 11.34 17.27
C HIS A 350 -25.97 11.66 17.43
N TRP A 351 -25.28 12.04 16.34
CA TRP A 351 -23.88 12.46 16.40
C TRP A 351 -23.66 13.72 17.27
N ARG A 352 -24.56 14.69 17.18
CA ARG A 352 -24.47 15.91 18.00
C ARG A 352 -24.58 15.61 19.50
N GLU A 353 -25.45 14.69 19.88
CA GLU A 353 -25.70 14.33 21.27
C GLU A 353 -24.61 13.41 21.84
N ASN A 354 -24.17 12.41 21.07
CA ASN A 354 -23.31 11.33 21.57
C ASN A 354 -21.83 11.44 21.14
N GLY A 355 -21.52 12.24 20.13
CA GLY A 355 -20.19 12.30 19.54
C GLY A 355 -19.94 11.15 18.55
N GLY A 356 -18.67 10.80 18.36
CA GLY A 356 -18.21 9.85 17.36
C GLY A 356 -17.82 10.51 16.04
N VAL A 357 -17.76 9.71 14.98
CA VAL A 357 -17.32 10.12 13.64
C VAL A 357 -18.52 10.15 12.70
N ALA A 358 -18.97 11.36 12.36
CA ALA A 358 -19.97 11.56 11.31
C ALA A 358 -19.31 11.46 9.92
N VAL A 359 -19.74 10.50 9.11
CA VAL A 359 -19.26 10.33 7.72
C VAL A 359 -20.33 10.83 6.75
N THR A 360 -19.99 11.86 5.98
CA THR A 360 -20.92 12.58 5.11
C THR A 360 -20.30 12.90 3.74
N THR A 361 -21.10 13.49 2.86
CA THR A 361 -20.70 13.92 1.51
C THR A 361 -20.71 15.43 1.34
N PHE A 362 -19.95 15.92 0.35
CA PHE A 362 -19.91 17.35 -0.02
C PHE A 362 -21.28 17.96 -0.31
N GLU A 363 -22.23 17.17 -0.82
CA GLU A 363 -23.59 17.63 -1.09
C GLU A 363 -24.43 17.72 0.18
N SER A 364 -24.26 16.76 1.10
CA SER A 364 -25.06 16.65 2.32
C SER A 364 -24.73 17.77 3.31
N ILE A 365 -23.46 18.18 3.43
CA ILE A 365 -23.05 19.26 4.35
C ILE A 365 -23.74 20.60 4.08
N SER A 366 -24.19 20.85 2.85
CA SER A 366 -24.90 22.09 2.50
C SER A 366 -26.25 22.23 3.19
N ARG A 367 -26.80 21.11 3.68
CA ARG A 367 -28.10 21.01 4.37
C ARG A 367 -27.97 20.98 5.88
N PHE A 368 -26.75 20.80 6.40
CA PHE A 368 -26.53 20.65 7.82
C PHE A 368 -26.72 21.99 8.54
N THR A 369 -27.57 21.98 9.56
CA THR A 369 -27.76 23.12 10.46
C THR A 369 -27.19 22.76 11.83
N LEU A 370 -26.01 23.30 12.12
CA LEU A 370 -25.36 23.14 13.42
C LEU A 370 -25.60 24.40 14.28
N PRO A 371 -25.85 24.27 15.59
CA PRO A 371 -25.94 25.42 16.48
C PRO A 371 -24.69 26.30 16.38
N GLU A 372 -24.84 27.61 16.54
CA GLU A 372 -23.71 28.55 16.42
C GLU A 372 -22.56 28.20 17.36
N LYS A 373 -22.88 27.84 18.60
CA LYS A 373 -21.90 27.48 19.65
C LYS A 373 -21.39 26.04 19.58
N PHE A 374 -21.90 25.22 18.65
CA PHE A 374 -21.45 23.84 18.51
C PHE A 374 -20.03 23.81 17.95
N LYS A 375 -19.13 23.11 18.65
CA LYS A 375 -17.72 22.95 18.25
C LYS A 375 -17.51 21.57 17.68
N ILE A 376 -16.78 21.50 16.57
CA ILE A 376 -16.35 20.25 15.95
C ILE A 376 -14.89 20.03 16.38
N SER A 377 -14.57 18.82 16.81
CA SER A 377 -13.22 18.48 17.26
C SER A 377 -12.22 18.43 16.11
N MET A 378 -12.60 17.81 14.98
CA MET A 378 -11.81 17.78 13.76
C MET A 378 -12.72 17.63 12.54
N VAL A 379 -12.37 18.32 11.45
CA VAL A 379 -12.97 18.10 10.13
C VAL A 379 -11.93 17.52 9.19
N ILE A 380 -12.23 16.35 8.63
CA ILE A 380 -11.43 15.67 7.61
C ILE A 380 -12.15 15.84 6.28
N THR A 381 -11.46 16.33 5.26
CA THR A 381 -11.97 16.44 3.89
C THR A 381 -11.16 15.54 2.98
N ASP A 382 -11.76 14.42 2.57
CA ASP A 382 -11.18 13.49 1.62
C ASP A 382 -11.44 13.96 0.19
N GLU A 383 -10.49 13.73 -0.71
CA GLU A 383 -10.49 14.28 -2.07
C GLU A 383 -10.76 15.79 -2.10
N ALA A 384 -9.97 16.56 -1.35
CA ALA A 384 -10.13 18.00 -1.19
C ALA A 384 -10.10 18.80 -2.52
N HIS A 385 -9.64 18.19 -3.62
CA HIS A 385 -9.74 18.76 -4.96
C HIS A 385 -11.20 19.05 -5.39
N TYR A 386 -12.21 18.45 -4.75
CA TYR A 386 -13.62 18.80 -4.96
C TYR A 386 -13.93 20.24 -4.53
N VAL A 387 -13.25 20.80 -3.52
CA VAL A 387 -13.57 22.15 -3.00
C VAL A 387 -12.74 23.27 -3.61
N LYS A 388 -12.01 23.01 -4.69
CA LYS A 388 -11.11 23.96 -5.36
C LYS A 388 -11.69 25.28 -5.85
N ASN A 389 -13.02 25.39 -5.99
CA ASN A 389 -13.68 26.61 -6.44
C ASN A 389 -14.45 27.28 -5.27
N PRO A 390 -14.05 28.48 -4.82
CA PRO A 390 -14.67 29.18 -3.70
C PRO A 390 -16.15 29.51 -3.91
N ASP A 391 -16.58 29.68 -5.15
CA ASP A 391 -17.94 30.15 -5.45
C ASP A 391 -19.00 29.05 -5.31
N THR A 392 -18.57 27.79 -5.29
CA THR A 392 -19.47 26.64 -5.23
C THR A 392 -20.13 26.50 -3.86
N GLN A 393 -21.38 26.05 -3.83
CA GLN A 393 -22.13 25.86 -2.58
C GLN A 393 -21.45 24.85 -1.64
N ARG A 394 -20.87 23.79 -2.19
CA ARG A 394 -20.10 22.79 -1.42
C ARG A 394 -18.90 23.41 -0.69
N THR A 395 -18.14 24.30 -1.34
CA THR A 395 -16.99 24.96 -0.74
C THR A 395 -17.44 25.95 0.34
N LYS A 396 -18.47 26.76 0.07
CA LYS A 396 -19.06 27.67 1.06
C LYS A 396 -19.58 26.94 2.29
N ALA A 397 -20.22 25.79 2.11
CA ALA A 397 -20.69 24.95 3.22
C ALA A 397 -19.53 24.36 4.04
N LEU A 398 -18.48 23.88 3.36
CA LEU A 398 -17.29 23.36 4.05
C LEU A 398 -16.61 24.44 4.89
N LEU A 399 -16.37 25.63 4.32
CA LEU A 399 -15.71 26.73 5.03
C LEU A 399 -16.42 27.09 6.35
N LYS A 400 -17.76 27.10 6.37
CA LYS A 400 -18.54 27.31 7.60
C LYS A 400 -18.31 26.24 8.67
N LEU A 401 -17.99 25.00 8.28
CA LEU A 401 -17.63 23.93 9.21
C LEU A 401 -16.20 24.13 9.72
N LEU A 402 -15.28 24.57 8.87
CA LEU A 402 -13.88 24.82 9.25
C LEU A 402 -13.75 25.92 10.30
N ASP A 403 -14.66 26.89 10.30
CA ASP A 403 -14.73 27.94 11.34
C ASP A 403 -15.10 27.40 12.73
N LYS A 404 -15.66 26.19 12.82
CA LYS A 404 -16.10 25.55 14.08
C LYS A 404 -15.06 24.60 14.68
N THR A 405 -13.87 24.52 14.10
CA THR A 405 -12.84 23.55 14.53
C THR A 405 -11.43 24.12 14.53
N GLU A 406 -10.61 23.59 15.45
CA GLU A 406 -9.18 23.87 15.51
C GLU A 406 -8.39 22.92 14.61
N TYR A 407 -8.91 21.71 14.35
CA TYR A 407 -8.23 20.66 13.58
C TYR A 407 -8.92 20.46 12.22
N VAL A 408 -8.16 20.66 11.15
CA VAL A 408 -8.62 20.47 9.77
C VAL A 408 -7.59 19.64 9.02
N LEU A 409 -8.03 18.53 8.46
CA LEU A 409 -7.23 17.69 7.58
C LEU A 409 -7.82 17.69 6.20
N PHE A 410 -7.10 18.23 5.22
CA PHE A 410 -7.39 17.99 3.81
C PHE A 410 -6.56 16.80 3.34
N MET A 411 -7.17 15.90 2.56
CA MET A 411 -6.47 14.80 1.90
C MET A 411 -6.70 14.89 0.41
N SER A 412 -5.63 14.76 -0.37
CA SER A 412 -5.71 14.74 -1.82
C SER A 412 -4.52 13.95 -2.37
N GLY A 413 -4.76 13.00 -3.27
CA GLY A 413 -3.68 12.23 -3.92
C GLY A 413 -2.93 13.03 -4.99
N THR A 414 -3.57 14.06 -5.55
CA THR A 414 -3.12 14.76 -6.78
C THR A 414 -3.14 16.29 -6.67
N PRO A 415 -2.91 16.95 -5.51
CA PRO A 415 -3.12 18.39 -5.41
C PRO A 415 -2.14 19.20 -6.29
N LEU A 416 -1.03 18.60 -6.73
CA LEU A 416 -0.03 19.21 -7.62
C LEU A 416 -0.30 18.97 -9.12
N GLU A 417 -1.27 18.13 -9.49
CA GLU A 417 -1.36 17.64 -10.88
C GLU A 417 -2.18 18.53 -11.84
N ASN A 418 -2.79 19.62 -11.36
CA ASN A 418 -3.70 20.39 -12.21
C ASN A 418 -3.40 21.89 -12.29
N ARG A 419 -3.24 22.61 -11.17
CA ARG A 419 -3.04 24.07 -11.12
C ARG A 419 -2.50 24.56 -9.77
N VAL A 420 -1.55 25.49 -9.79
CA VAL A 420 -0.97 26.08 -8.56
C VAL A 420 -2.00 26.94 -7.83
N GLU A 421 -2.90 27.60 -8.55
CA GLU A 421 -4.00 28.37 -7.96
C GLU A 421 -4.90 27.50 -7.07
N GLU A 422 -5.15 26.25 -7.47
CA GLU A 422 -5.95 25.31 -6.68
C GLU A 422 -5.23 24.96 -5.37
N MET A 423 -3.90 24.77 -5.41
CA MET A 423 -3.09 24.55 -4.21
C MET A 423 -3.11 25.77 -3.28
N CYS A 424 -2.84 26.97 -3.80
CA CYS A 424 -2.87 28.21 -3.02
C CYS A 424 -4.23 28.41 -2.34
N PHE A 425 -5.33 28.08 -3.03
CA PHE A 425 -6.66 28.14 -2.44
C PHE A 425 -6.82 27.17 -1.27
N LEU A 426 -6.44 25.89 -1.44
CA LEU A 426 -6.52 24.90 -0.36
C LEU A 426 -5.64 25.26 0.83
N VAL A 427 -4.41 25.75 0.59
CA VAL A 427 -3.51 26.23 1.64
C VAL A 427 -4.11 27.44 2.35
N ASN A 428 -4.73 28.38 1.62
CA ASN A 428 -5.40 29.54 2.22
C ASN A 428 -6.56 29.13 3.14
N CYS A 429 -7.31 28.07 2.82
CA CYS A 429 -8.34 27.55 3.71
C CYS A 429 -7.78 26.99 5.03
N LEU A 430 -6.53 26.50 5.04
CA LEU A 430 -5.91 25.86 6.18
C LEU A 430 -5.07 26.84 7.00
N GLN A 431 -4.13 27.53 6.35
CA GLN A 431 -3.18 28.46 6.94
C GLN A 431 -3.02 29.71 6.04
N PRO A 432 -3.87 30.75 6.21
CA PRO A 432 -3.87 31.95 5.36
C PRO A 432 -2.54 32.73 5.36
N GLN A 433 -1.76 32.63 6.44
CA GLN A 433 -0.47 33.32 6.54
C GLN A 433 0.54 32.72 5.55
N ILE A 434 0.66 31.39 5.54
CA ILE A 434 1.52 30.67 4.58
C ILE A 434 1.03 30.89 3.15
N ALA A 435 -0.29 30.91 2.91
CA ALA A 435 -0.82 31.19 1.58
C ALA A 435 -0.38 32.54 1.02
N LYS A 436 -0.37 33.59 1.85
CA LYS A 436 0.13 34.92 1.45
C LYS A 436 1.62 34.89 1.13
N GLU A 437 2.41 34.24 1.96
CA GLU A 437 3.85 34.08 1.71
C GLU A 437 4.09 33.37 0.36
N LEU A 438 3.32 32.31 0.06
CA LEU A 438 3.43 31.59 -1.21
C LEU A 438 3.03 32.44 -2.42
N GLU A 439 2.04 33.33 -2.30
CA GLU A 439 1.66 34.26 -3.38
C GLU A 439 2.83 35.16 -3.79
N ASP A 440 3.63 35.63 -2.82
CA ASP A 440 4.78 36.51 -3.06
C ASP A 440 5.94 35.80 -3.79
N VAL A 441 6.08 34.48 -3.62
CA VAL A 441 7.22 33.70 -4.15
C VAL A 441 6.85 32.74 -5.29
N LYS A 442 5.56 32.65 -5.63
CA LYS A 442 5.00 31.78 -6.68
C LYS A 442 5.72 31.87 -8.03
N TYR A 443 6.30 33.02 -8.36
CA TYR A 443 6.95 33.29 -9.64
C TYR A 443 8.45 33.62 -9.54
N LEU A 444 9.02 33.59 -8.33
CA LEU A 444 10.38 34.09 -8.04
C LEU A 444 11.29 33.09 -7.32
N SER A 445 10.75 31.96 -6.87
CA SER A 445 11.49 30.96 -6.08
C SER A 445 11.82 29.68 -6.85
N THR A 446 12.87 28.99 -6.40
CA THR A 446 13.17 27.62 -6.82
C THR A 446 12.15 26.63 -6.23
N ALA A 447 11.96 25.46 -6.85
CA ALA A 447 11.04 24.44 -6.35
C ALA A 447 11.36 24.00 -4.92
N GLU A 448 12.64 23.99 -4.53
CA GLU A 448 13.09 23.67 -3.18
C GLU A 448 12.62 24.70 -2.15
N GLN A 449 12.80 25.99 -2.42
CA GLN A 449 12.34 27.07 -1.55
C GLN A 449 10.81 27.06 -1.41
N PHE A 450 10.09 26.82 -2.50
CA PHE A 450 8.64 26.69 -2.49
C PHE A 450 8.17 25.51 -1.61
N ARG A 451 8.84 24.34 -1.72
CA ARG A 451 8.57 23.18 -0.86
C ARG A 451 8.83 23.46 0.62
N LEU A 452 9.92 24.16 0.93
CA LEU A 452 10.26 24.52 2.31
C LEU A 452 9.22 25.44 2.95
N GLN A 453 8.62 26.36 2.18
CA GLN A 453 7.53 27.22 2.67
C GLN A 453 6.20 26.48 2.81
N LEU A 454 5.95 25.47 1.96
CA LEU A 454 4.77 24.61 2.07
C LEU A 454 4.85 23.61 3.23
N ALA A 455 6.05 23.24 3.65
CA ALA A 455 6.30 22.20 4.67
C ALA A 455 5.42 22.27 5.94
N PRO A 456 5.14 23.44 6.53
CA PRO A 456 4.32 23.51 7.75
C PRO A 456 2.83 23.18 7.54
N VAL A 457 2.34 23.26 6.30
CA VAL A 457 0.92 23.00 5.96
C VAL A 457 0.74 21.78 5.05
N TYR A 458 1.77 21.35 4.33
CA TYR A 458 1.72 20.28 3.35
C TYR A 458 2.74 19.17 3.63
N LEU A 459 2.25 17.94 3.80
CA LEU A 459 3.08 16.73 3.87
C LEU A 459 2.80 15.85 2.64
N ARG A 460 3.82 15.57 1.83
CA ARG A 460 3.74 14.69 0.66
C ARG A 460 4.88 13.68 0.67
N ARG A 461 4.54 12.41 0.47
CA ARG A 461 5.48 11.30 0.30
C ARG A 461 5.07 10.45 -0.90
N THR A 462 6.05 9.85 -1.57
CA THR A 462 5.83 8.94 -2.70
C THR A 462 5.92 7.50 -2.24
N ARG A 463 5.33 6.57 -3.00
CA ARG A 463 5.44 5.13 -2.77
C ARG A 463 6.91 4.70 -2.75
N ASP A 464 7.70 5.18 -3.69
CA ASP A 464 9.13 4.88 -3.78
C ASP A 464 9.97 5.43 -2.61
N SER A 465 9.54 6.52 -1.96
CA SER A 465 10.29 7.09 -0.84
C SER A 465 10.03 6.39 0.49
N VAL A 466 8.87 5.73 0.65
CA VAL A 466 8.46 5.11 1.94
C VAL A 466 8.20 3.60 1.89
N LEU A 467 7.87 3.03 0.73
CA LEU A 467 7.62 1.61 0.56
C LEU A 467 8.80 0.97 -0.17
N GLN A 468 9.62 0.26 0.58
CA GLN A 468 10.76 -0.50 0.05
C GLN A 468 10.31 -1.86 -0.51
N GLU A 469 9.12 -2.30 -0.10
CA GLU A 469 8.62 -3.65 -0.33
C GLU A 469 7.75 -3.84 -1.56
N LEU A 470 7.36 -2.74 -2.22
CA LEU A 470 6.41 -2.85 -3.31
C LEU A 470 6.96 -3.75 -4.43
N PRO A 471 6.07 -4.54 -5.06
CA PRO A 471 6.45 -5.37 -6.18
C PRO A 471 6.99 -4.64 -7.39
N GLU A 472 7.47 -5.39 -8.38
CA GLU A 472 7.65 -4.76 -9.69
C GLU A 472 6.30 -4.42 -10.31
N LEU A 473 6.22 -3.23 -10.90
CA LEU A 473 5.13 -2.82 -11.77
C LEU A 473 5.64 -2.92 -13.22
N ILE A 474 5.07 -3.87 -13.97
CA ILE A 474 5.49 -4.16 -15.33
C ILE A 474 4.39 -3.72 -16.29
N GLU A 475 4.68 -2.68 -17.07
CA GLU A 475 3.73 -2.11 -18.03
C GLU A 475 4.07 -2.57 -19.46
N LYS A 476 3.07 -3.12 -20.17
CA LYS A 476 3.22 -3.69 -21.51
C LYS A 476 2.14 -3.18 -22.44
N GLU A 477 2.58 -2.58 -23.54
CA GLU A 477 1.74 -2.26 -24.69
C GLU A 477 1.47 -3.53 -25.50
N GLN A 478 0.21 -3.76 -25.88
CA GLN A 478 -0.25 -4.93 -26.63
C GLN A 478 -0.87 -4.47 -27.94
N TRP A 479 0.00 -4.32 -28.92
CA TRP A 479 -0.29 -3.89 -30.28
C TRP A 479 -1.01 -5.01 -31.06
N CYS A 480 -2.24 -4.73 -31.50
CA CYS A 480 -3.15 -5.66 -32.14
C CYS A 480 -3.42 -5.20 -33.59
N ALA A 481 -3.02 -6.02 -34.56
CA ALA A 481 -3.29 -5.74 -35.96
C ALA A 481 -4.78 -5.91 -36.28
N LEU A 482 -5.42 -4.85 -36.76
CA LEU A 482 -6.84 -4.89 -37.13
C LEU A 482 -7.09 -5.87 -38.28
N GLY A 483 -8.10 -6.71 -38.11
CA GLY A 483 -8.65 -7.54 -39.20
C GLY A 483 -9.36 -6.71 -40.27
N GLU A 484 -9.75 -7.35 -41.38
CA GLU A 484 -10.36 -6.64 -42.51
C GLU A 484 -11.67 -5.94 -42.12
N GLN A 485 -12.56 -6.62 -41.39
CA GLN A 485 -13.81 -6.02 -40.90
C GLN A 485 -13.54 -4.83 -39.98
N GLU A 486 -12.63 -4.99 -39.00
CA GLU A 486 -12.26 -3.92 -38.07
C GLU A 486 -11.70 -2.69 -38.79
N ARG A 487 -10.93 -2.87 -39.88
CA ARG A 487 -10.41 -1.76 -40.68
C ARG A 487 -11.51 -0.99 -41.40
N GLN A 488 -12.51 -1.69 -41.93
CA GLN A 488 -13.66 -1.02 -42.56
C GLN A 488 -14.47 -0.25 -41.51
N ASP A 489 -14.79 -0.87 -40.38
CA ASP A 489 -15.49 -0.24 -39.26
C ASP A 489 -14.71 0.97 -38.71
N TYR A 490 -13.37 0.87 -38.66
CA TYR A 490 -12.47 1.97 -38.27
C TYR A 490 -12.56 3.13 -39.25
N LYS A 491 -12.47 2.86 -40.56
CA LYS A 491 -12.59 3.88 -41.60
C LYS A 491 -13.93 4.61 -41.51
N GLU A 492 -15.03 3.88 -41.36
CA GLU A 492 -16.36 4.47 -41.20
C GLU A 492 -16.45 5.35 -39.94
N ALA A 493 -15.91 4.89 -38.81
CA ALA A 493 -15.88 5.65 -37.57
C ALA A 493 -15.06 6.94 -37.72
N VAL A 494 -13.90 6.90 -38.38
CA VAL A 494 -13.06 8.08 -38.66
C VAL A 494 -13.78 9.08 -39.56
N LEU A 495 -14.40 8.62 -40.65
CA LEU A 495 -15.16 9.48 -41.57
C LEU A 495 -16.35 10.16 -40.88
N SER A 496 -17.02 9.46 -39.97
CA SER A 496 -18.12 10.04 -39.16
C SER A 496 -17.65 11.13 -38.19
N GLY A 497 -16.34 11.18 -37.87
CA GLY A 497 -15.75 12.06 -36.87
C GLY A 497 -16.09 11.69 -35.42
N ASN A 498 -16.70 10.52 -35.19
CA ASN A 498 -17.08 10.08 -33.86
C ASN A 498 -15.88 9.47 -33.11
N PHE A 499 -15.10 10.31 -32.45
CA PHE A 499 -13.93 9.91 -31.66
C PHE A 499 -14.20 8.77 -30.67
N MET A 500 -15.39 8.73 -30.05
CA MET A 500 -15.73 7.68 -29.10
C MET A 500 -16.02 6.34 -29.78
N ALA A 501 -16.55 6.34 -31.00
CA ALA A 501 -16.70 5.14 -31.81
C ALA A 501 -15.33 4.63 -32.28
N ILE A 502 -14.44 5.52 -32.73
CA ILE A 502 -13.07 5.18 -33.16
C ILE A 502 -12.33 4.40 -32.06
N ARG A 503 -12.41 4.87 -30.80
CA ARG A 503 -11.77 4.20 -29.64
C ARG A 503 -12.34 2.82 -29.30
N GLN A 504 -13.53 2.48 -29.80
CA GLN A 504 -14.23 1.24 -29.48
C GLN A 504 -14.26 0.24 -30.63
N VAL A 505 -13.66 0.54 -31.78
CA VAL A 505 -13.87 -0.22 -33.03
C VAL A 505 -13.68 -1.73 -32.83
N SER A 506 -12.55 -2.16 -32.28
CA SER A 506 -12.29 -3.58 -32.03
C SER A 506 -13.32 -4.23 -31.10
N TRP A 507 -13.98 -3.47 -30.25
CA TRP A 507 -15.03 -3.99 -29.39
C TRP A 507 -16.41 -3.95 -30.04
N GLN A 508 -16.64 -3.16 -31.10
CA GLN A 508 -17.97 -2.98 -31.69
C GLN A 508 -18.28 -3.90 -32.87
N VAL A 509 -17.34 -4.72 -33.31
CA VAL A 509 -17.58 -5.76 -34.33
C VAL A 509 -18.77 -6.67 -33.98
N ASP A 510 -19.46 -7.16 -35.01
CA ASP A 510 -20.64 -8.02 -34.90
C ASP A 510 -20.31 -9.38 -34.26
N ASP A 511 -19.19 -9.99 -34.66
CA ASP A 511 -18.66 -11.22 -34.03
C ASP A 511 -17.31 -10.91 -33.38
N LEU A 512 -17.25 -11.02 -32.05
CA LEU A 512 -16.04 -10.79 -31.26
C LEU A 512 -14.89 -11.74 -31.62
N LYS A 513 -15.14 -12.85 -32.32
CA LYS A 513 -14.06 -13.69 -32.87
C LYS A 513 -13.22 -12.97 -33.92
N ASN A 514 -13.79 -11.96 -34.57
CA ASN A 514 -13.10 -11.11 -35.54
C ASN A 514 -12.44 -9.90 -34.89
N SER A 515 -12.52 -9.75 -33.56
CA SER A 515 -11.88 -8.67 -32.82
C SER A 515 -10.45 -9.06 -32.43
N SER A 516 -9.49 -8.29 -32.94
CA SER A 516 -8.08 -8.44 -32.60
C SER A 516 -7.81 -8.20 -31.10
N LYS A 517 -8.41 -7.15 -30.51
CA LYS A 517 -8.29 -6.87 -29.08
C LYS A 517 -8.98 -7.92 -28.19
N ALA A 518 -10.14 -8.45 -28.60
CA ALA A 518 -10.82 -9.49 -27.82
C ALA A 518 -10.04 -10.81 -27.82
N ALA A 519 -9.48 -11.20 -28.97
CA ALA A 519 -8.59 -12.36 -29.06
C ALA A 519 -7.39 -12.21 -28.11
N ARG A 520 -6.74 -11.05 -28.12
CA ARG A 520 -5.61 -10.78 -27.22
C ARG A 520 -6.02 -10.76 -25.74
N LEU A 521 -7.19 -10.23 -25.41
CA LEU A 521 -7.72 -10.26 -24.04
C LEU A 521 -7.85 -11.70 -23.54
N ILE A 522 -8.40 -12.61 -24.34
CA ILE A 522 -8.56 -14.03 -23.96
C ILE A 522 -7.20 -14.66 -23.68
N GLU A 523 -6.22 -14.46 -24.58
CA GLU A 523 -4.87 -15.00 -24.40
C GLU A 523 -4.23 -14.56 -23.08
N LEU A 524 -4.35 -13.27 -22.74
CA LEU A 524 -3.83 -12.73 -21.49
C LEU A 524 -4.56 -13.30 -20.26
N CYS A 525 -5.88 -13.49 -20.35
CA CYS A 525 -6.68 -14.11 -19.28
C CYS A 525 -6.36 -15.61 -19.10
N GLU A 526 -5.99 -16.34 -20.16
CA GLU A 526 -5.49 -17.71 -20.04
C GLU A 526 -4.09 -17.76 -19.44
N GLN A 527 -3.18 -16.88 -19.86
CA GLN A 527 -1.84 -16.79 -19.24
C GLN A 527 -1.93 -16.45 -17.75
N ALA A 528 -2.82 -15.54 -17.37
CA ALA A 528 -3.06 -15.19 -15.97
C ALA A 528 -3.59 -16.40 -15.18
N ARG A 529 -4.47 -17.20 -15.79
CA ARG A 529 -5.00 -18.43 -15.19
C ARG A 529 -3.91 -19.48 -14.95
N GLU A 530 -3.04 -19.72 -15.93
CA GLU A 530 -1.90 -20.63 -15.78
C GLU A 530 -0.97 -20.21 -14.62
N GLN A 531 -0.85 -18.90 -14.39
CA GLN A 531 -0.05 -18.31 -13.32
C GLN A 531 -0.83 -18.12 -12.00
N LYS A 532 -2.10 -18.53 -11.95
CA LYS A 532 -3.00 -18.32 -10.80
C LYS A 532 -3.03 -16.85 -10.38
N ARG A 533 -3.32 -15.95 -11.33
CA ARG A 533 -3.44 -14.51 -11.11
C ARG A 533 -4.85 -14.02 -11.43
N LYS A 534 -5.45 -13.31 -10.48
CA LYS A 534 -6.72 -12.59 -10.67
C LYS A 534 -6.52 -11.38 -11.58
N VAL A 535 -7.49 -11.14 -12.44
CA VAL A 535 -7.44 -10.12 -13.49
C VAL A 535 -8.49 -9.04 -13.25
N ILE A 536 -8.13 -7.78 -13.47
CA ILE A 536 -9.09 -6.68 -13.60
C ILE A 536 -9.04 -6.16 -15.04
N VAL A 537 -10.19 -6.08 -15.67
CA VAL A 537 -10.34 -5.50 -17.00
C VAL A 537 -11.02 -4.14 -16.88
N PHE A 538 -10.30 -3.09 -17.26
CA PHE A 538 -10.81 -1.73 -17.26
C PHE A 538 -11.21 -1.28 -18.67
N SER A 539 -12.37 -0.62 -18.74
CA SER A 539 -12.80 0.12 -19.92
C SER A 539 -13.52 1.40 -19.48
N PHE A 540 -13.52 2.44 -20.30
CA PHE A 540 -14.35 3.61 -20.14
C PHE A 540 -15.81 3.30 -20.52
N PHE A 541 -16.00 2.39 -21.49
CA PHE A 541 -17.26 2.16 -22.18
C PHE A 541 -18.03 0.98 -21.60
N ARG A 542 -19.30 1.20 -21.24
CA ARG A 542 -20.17 0.14 -20.72
C ARG A 542 -20.45 -0.96 -21.73
N SER A 543 -20.61 -0.59 -23.00
CA SER A 543 -20.78 -1.50 -24.13
C SER A 543 -19.60 -2.48 -24.25
N THR A 544 -18.37 -1.98 -24.12
CA THR A 544 -17.17 -2.81 -24.09
C THR A 544 -17.16 -3.76 -22.90
N LEU A 545 -17.50 -3.29 -21.69
CA LEU A 545 -17.56 -4.15 -20.51
C LEU A 545 -18.60 -5.26 -20.65
N GLN A 546 -19.78 -4.96 -21.20
CA GLN A 546 -20.80 -5.98 -21.47
C GLN A 546 -20.25 -7.08 -22.39
N LYS A 547 -19.61 -6.69 -23.50
CA LYS A 547 -18.98 -7.63 -24.42
C LYS A 547 -17.85 -8.44 -23.78
N VAL A 548 -17.04 -7.84 -22.92
CA VAL A 548 -16.01 -8.54 -22.13
C VAL A 548 -16.65 -9.57 -21.18
N THR A 549 -17.71 -9.20 -20.46
CA THR A 549 -18.41 -10.10 -19.55
C THR A 549 -19.06 -11.26 -20.31
N GLU A 550 -19.69 -11.00 -21.45
CA GLU A 550 -20.25 -12.04 -22.32
C GLU A 550 -19.18 -12.98 -22.87
N LEU A 551 -18.02 -12.44 -23.26
CA LEU A 551 -16.90 -13.21 -23.81
C LEU A 551 -16.26 -14.16 -22.77
N LEU A 552 -16.16 -13.70 -21.52
CA LEU A 552 -15.52 -14.45 -20.43
C LEU A 552 -16.50 -15.34 -19.64
N GLY A 553 -17.81 -15.15 -19.80
CA GLY A 553 -18.85 -15.96 -19.18
C GLY A 553 -18.71 -16.05 -17.67
N ASP A 554 -18.86 -17.25 -17.13
CA ASP A 554 -18.85 -17.53 -15.67
C ASP A 554 -17.54 -17.15 -14.96
N ARG A 555 -16.45 -16.90 -15.70
CA ARG A 555 -15.17 -16.44 -15.13
C ARG A 555 -15.19 -14.97 -14.76
N CYS A 556 -16.04 -14.18 -15.40
CA CYS A 556 -16.18 -12.76 -15.11
C CYS A 556 -17.26 -12.56 -14.06
N LEU A 557 -16.89 -11.95 -12.93
CA LEU A 557 -17.86 -11.51 -11.93
C LEU A 557 -18.70 -10.35 -12.48
N GLU A 558 -19.76 -10.02 -11.74
CA GLU A 558 -20.63 -8.87 -12.03
C GLU A 558 -19.78 -7.59 -12.28
N PRO A 559 -19.94 -6.92 -13.43
CA PRO A 559 -19.10 -5.79 -13.79
C PRO A 559 -19.41 -4.56 -12.95
N ILE A 560 -18.40 -3.80 -12.54
CA ILE A 560 -18.60 -2.55 -11.79
C ILE A 560 -18.85 -1.39 -12.76
N THR A 561 -20.08 -0.91 -12.81
CA THR A 561 -20.47 0.25 -13.63
C THR A 561 -20.85 1.47 -12.76
N GLY A 562 -20.99 2.63 -13.41
CA GLY A 562 -21.42 3.87 -12.75
C GLY A 562 -22.82 3.80 -12.12
N GLU A 563 -23.67 2.85 -12.53
CA GLU A 563 -25.04 2.68 -12.00
C GLU A 563 -25.09 1.86 -10.72
N ILE A 564 -24.06 1.07 -10.44
CA ILE A 564 -24.03 0.22 -9.26
C ILE A 564 -23.89 1.10 -8.01
N SER A 565 -24.74 0.84 -7.02
CA SER A 565 -24.71 1.53 -5.73
C SER A 565 -23.38 1.28 -5.01
N PRO A 566 -22.86 2.23 -4.20
CA PRO A 566 -21.60 2.05 -3.48
C PRO A 566 -21.56 0.77 -2.63
N GLN A 567 -22.68 0.38 -2.03
CA GLN A 567 -22.79 -0.86 -1.25
C GLN A 567 -22.62 -2.10 -2.13
N ARG A 568 -23.33 -2.17 -3.27
CA ARG A 568 -23.23 -3.32 -4.19
C ARG A 568 -21.84 -3.41 -4.82
N ARG A 569 -21.19 -2.29 -5.16
CA ARG A 569 -19.80 -2.27 -5.64
C ARG A 569 -18.87 -2.95 -4.66
N GLN A 570 -19.04 -2.67 -3.37
CA GLN A 570 -18.22 -3.25 -2.33
C GLN A 570 -18.48 -4.76 -2.16
N GLU A 571 -19.73 -5.21 -2.25
CA GLU A 571 -20.06 -6.65 -2.25
C GLU A 571 -19.37 -7.40 -3.39
N ILE A 572 -19.33 -6.81 -4.59
CA ILE A 572 -18.64 -7.37 -5.77
C ILE A 572 -17.13 -7.48 -5.50
N VAL A 573 -16.51 -6.45 -4.94
CA VAL A 573 -15.07 -6.46 -4.60
C VAL A 573 -14.76 -7.49 -3.51
N ASP A 574 -15.63 -7.62 -2.51
CA ASP A 574 -15.48 -8.61 -1.44
C ASP A 574 -15.60 -10.03 -2.03
N ALA A 575 -16.51 -10.25 -2.99
CA ALA A 575 -16.65 -11.51 -3.72
C ALA A 575 -15.42 -11.82 -4.58
N PHE A 576 -14.91 -10.84 -5.32
CA PHE A 576 -13.70 -10.99 -6.14
C PHE A 576 -12.47 -11.33 -5.28
N SER A 577 -12.35 -10.72 -4.12
CA SER A 577 -11.26 -11.01 -3.18
C SER A 577 -11.29 -12.45 -2.66
N LYS A 578 -12.49 -13.04 -2.51
CA LYS A 578 -12.70 -14.43 -2.07
C LYS A 578 -12.73 -15.46 -3.19
N ALA A 579 -12.84 -15.02 -4.44
CA ALA A 579 -12.91 -15.90 -5.61
C ALA A 579 -11.60 -16.68 -5.84
N GLU A 580 -11.62 -17.66 -6.73
CA GLU A 580 -10.43 -18.42 -7.14
C GLU A 580 -9.39 -17.54 -7.85
N ASP A 581 -8.15 -18.03 -7.88
CA ASP A 581 -6.98 -17.26 -8.34
C ASP A 581 -6.98 -16.93 -9.84
N ASP A 582 -8.00 -17.31 -10.62
CA ASP A 582 -8.16 -16.99 -12.05
C ASP A 582 -9.40 -16.14 -12.36
N ALA A 583 -10.06 -15.62 -11.32
CA ALA A 583 -11.24 -14.79 -11.43
C ALA A 583 -10.96 -13.47 -12.18
N VAL A 584 -11.96 -13.01 -12.95
CA VAL A 584 -11.90 -11.75 -13.68
C VAL A 584 -12.95 -10.77 -13.16
N LEU A 585 -12.55 -9.51 -12.95
CA LEU A 585 -13.45 -8.42 -12.64
C LEU A 585 -13.40 -7.35 -13.73
N ALA A 586 -14.52 -7.15 -14.43
CA ALA A 586 -14.68 -6.06 -15.38
C ALA A 586 -15.15 -4.79 -14.66
N SER A 587 -14.58 -3.63 -14.96
CA SER A 587 -14.91 -2.38 -14.27
C SER A 587 -14.78 -1.14 -15.16
N GLN A 588 -15.71 -0.20 -15.01
CA GLN A 588 -15.53 1.11 -15.61
C GLN A 588 -14.35 1.81 -14.94
N VAL A 589 -13.36 2.28 -15.69
CA VAL A 589 -12.12 2.83 -15.12
C VAL A 589 -12.37 3.98 -14.13
N GLN A 590 -13.40 4.79 -14.37
CA GLN A 590 -13.81 5.87 -13.45
C GLN A 590 -14.56 5.36 -12.21
N ALA A 591 -15.32 4.28 -12.35
CA ALA A 591 -16.12 3.72 -11.26
C ALA A 591 -15.27 2.82 -10.34
N GLY A 592 -14.31 2.09 -10.92
CA GLY A 592 -13.37 1.22 -10.21
C GLY A 592 -12.09 1.92 -9.74
N GLY A 593 -11.67 3.00 -10.43
CA GLY A 593 -10.48 3.78 -10.06
C GLY A 593 -10.64 4.64 -8.80
N ALA A 594 -11.87 4.81 -8.31
CA ALA A 594 -12.18 5.60 -7.12
C ALA A 594 -12.63 4.70 -5.96
N GLY A 595 -11.86 4.70 -4.86
CA GLY A 595 -12.37 4.28 -3.57
C GLY A 595 -12.49 2.79 -3.27
N LEU A 596 -12.06 1.91 -4.18
CA LEU A 596 -12.13 0.46 -3.98
C LEU A 596 -10.75 -0.11 -3.59
N ASN A 597 -10.75 -1.16 -2.76
CA ASN A 597 -9.55 -1.94 -2.48
C ASN A 597 -9.54 -3.23 -3.32
N ILE A 598 -8.76 -3.27 -4.39
CA ILE A 598 -8.74 -4.41 -5.33
C ILE A 598 -7.34 -5.04 -5.44
N GLN A 599 -6.60 -5.01 -4.31
CA GLN A 599 -5.26 -5.58 -4.15
C GLN A 599 -5.15 -7.08 -4.47
N SER A 600 -6.27 -7.81 -4.45
CA SER A 600 -6.32 -9.21 -4.81
C SER A 600 -5.96 -9.48 -6.27
N ALA A 601 -6.05 -8.48 -7.16
CA ALA A 601 -5.59 -8.58 -8.53
C ALA A 601 -4.09 -8.28 -8.67
N SER A 602 -3.43 -9.02 -9.55
CA SER A 602 -2.04 -8.76 -9.97
C SER A 602 -1.90 -8.58 -11.48
N VAL A 603 -2.99 -8.70 -12.23
CA VAL A 603 -3.04 -8.41 -13.67
C VAL A 603 -4.11 -7.37 -13.93
N ILE A 604 -3.75 -6.31 -14.64
CA ILE A 604 -4.64 -5.23 -15.06
C ILE A 604 -4.60 -5.16 -16.58
N ILE A 605 -5.76 -5.10 -17.21
CA ILE A 605 -5.88 -4.99 -18.66
C ILE A 605 -6.76 -3.78 -18.99
N PHE A 606 -6.24 -2.82 -19.75
CA PHE A 606 -7.02 -1.71 -20.30
C PHE A 606 -7.46 -2.05 -21.72
N CYS A 607 -8.77 -2.00 -21.97
CA CYS A 607 -9.37 -2.32 -23.28
C CYS A 607 -9.11 -1.25 -24.34
N GLU A 608 -8.77 -0.03 -23.92
CA GLU A 608 -8.45 1.09 -24.80
C GLU A 608 -7.61 2.16 -24.07
N PRO A 609 -6.85 3.00 -24.79
CA PRO A 609 -6.12 4.12 -24.20
C PRO A 609 -7.05 5.11 -23.52
N GLN A 610 -6.67 5.59 -22.33
CA GLN A 610 -7.41 6.66 -21.66
C GLN A 610 -6.94 8.04 -22.08
N ILE A 611 -7.87 9.01 -22.13
CA ILE A 611 -7.59 10.39 -22.54
C ILE A 611 -6.73 11.13 -21.49
N LYS A 612 -6.71 10.65 -20.25
CA LYS A 612 -5.95 11.22 -19.12
C LYS A 612 -5.12 10.14 -18.45
N PRO A 613 -3.78 10.30 -18.34
CA PRO A 613 -2.92 9.32 -17.68
C PRO A 613 -3.29 9.12 -16.21
N SER A 614 -3.72 10.19 -15.53
CA SER A 614 -4.12 10.13 -14.12
C SER A 614 -5.26 9.15 -13.85
N ILE A 615 -6.14 8.89 -14.82
CA ILE A 615 -7.23 7.90 -14.68
C ILE A 615 -6.66 6.48 -14.60
N GLU A 616 -5.69 6.14 -15.46
CA GLU A 616 -5.02 4.84 -15.42
C GLU A 616 -4.18 4.70 -14.14
N ASN A 617 -3.41 5.73 -13.78
CA ASN A 617 -2.60 5.73 -12.57
C ASN A 617 -3.46 5.51 -11.31
N GLN A 618 -4.62 6.16 -11.24
CA GLN A 618 -5.59 5.95 -10.16
C GLN A 618 -6.12 4.51 -10.11
N ALA A 619 -6.39 3.90 -11.27
CA ALA A 619 -6.85 2.53 -11.38
C ALA A 619 -5.76 1.51 -11.01
N ILE A 620 -4.53 1.69 -11.52
CA ILE A 620 -3.36 0.88 -11.19
C ILE A 620 -3.08 0.93 -9.68
N ALA A 621 -3.15 2.12 -9.08
CA ALA A 621 -2.95 2.31 -7.64
C ALA A 621 -3.98 1.59 -6.75
N ARG A 622 -5.09 1.06 -7.30
CA ARG A 622 -6.05 0.23 -6.56
C ARG A 622 -5.56 -1.20 -6.33
N ALA A 623 -4.73 -1.72 -7.24
CA ALA A 623 -4.08 -3.02 -7.11
C ALA A 623 -2.62 -2.90 -6.63
N TYR A 624 -1.87 -1.92 -7.16
CA TYR A 624 -0.48 -1.66 -6.84
C TYR A 624 -0.34 -0.65 -5.69
N ARG A 625 -0.51 -1.15 -4.46
CA ARG A 625 -0.51 -0.38 -3.20
C ARG A 625 -0.03 -1.23 -2.02
N MET A 626 0.29 -0.58 -0.89
CA MET A 626 0.82 -1.22 0.33
C MET A 626 0.08 -2.51 0.71
N GLY A 627 0.80 -3.62 0.77
CA GLY A 627 0.24 -4.96 1.02
C GLY A 627 0.10 -5.82 -0.22
N GLN A 628 0.32 -5.27 -1.43
CA GLN A 628 0.53 -6.07 -2.62
C GLN A 628 1.84 -6.85 -2.49
N VAL A 629 1.78 -8.17 -2.64
CA VAL A 629 2.94 -9.06 -2.51
C VAL A 629 3.42 -9.61 -3.86
N ARG A 630 2.57 -9.59 -4.90
CA ARG A 630 2.87 -10.10 -6.24
C ARG A 630 3.16 -8.97 -7.20
N ASP A 631 4.03 -9.23 -8.18
CA ASP A 631 4.31 -8.28 -9.24
C ASP A 631 3.02 -7.96 -10.01
N VAL A 632 2.83 -6.68 -10.35
CA VAL A 632 1.62 -6.19 -11.00
C VAL A 632 1.91 -6.00 -12.49
N LEU A 633 1.19 -6.77 -13.32
CA LEU A 633 1.30 -6.72 -14.77
C LEU A 633 0.19 -5.83 -15.33
N VAL A 634 0.55 -4.76 -16.02
CA VAL A 634 -0.40 -3.85 -16.67
C VAL A 634 -0.30 -4.02 -18.19
N TYR A 635 -1.38 -4.45 -18.82
CA TYR A 635 -1.49 -4.61 -20.26
C TYR A 635 -2.40 -3.52 -20.83
N ARG A 636 -1.95 -2.86 -21.91
CA ARG A 636 -2.76 -1.89 -22.66
C ARG A 636 -3.06 -2.47 -24.04
N LEU A 637 -4.32 -2.73 -24.34
CA LEU A 637 -4.75 -3.24 -25.64
C LEU A 637 -4.88 -2.09 -26.64
N LEU A 638 -4.05 -2.11 -27.68
CA LEU A 638 -3.87 -1.04 -28.66
C LEU A 638 -4.10 -1.59 -30.06
N ALA A 639 -4.64 -0.78 -30.96
CA ALA A 639 -4.82 -1.16 -32.36
C ALA A 639 -3.74 -0.52 -33.25
N ASP A 640 -3.07 -1.35 -34.05
CA ASP A 640 -2.05 -0.91 -35.02
C ASP A 640 -2.67 -0.08 -36.13
N ASP A 641 -1.90 0.89 -36.66
CA ASP A 641 -2.32 1.76 -37.74
C ASP A 641 -3.59 2.58 -37.41
N THR A 642 -3.85 2.86 -36.13
CA THR A 642 -5.02 3.62 -35.68
C THR A 642 -4.67 4.86 -34.85
N ILE A 643 -5.72 5.59 -34.47
CA ILE A 643 -5.71 6.72 -33.54
C ILE A 643 -5.02 6.41 -32.21
N ASP A 644 -4.95 5.14 -31.81
CA ASP A 644 -4.31 4.71 -30.55
C ASP A 644 -2.83 5.10 -30.52
N GLU A 645 -2.10 5.01 -31.65
CA GLU A 645 -0.68 5.41 -31.76
C GLU A 645 -0.49 6.90 -31.49
N SER A 646 -1.25 7.73 -32.21
CA SER A 646 -1.17 9.19 -32.07
C SER A 646 -1.62 9.65 -30.68
N MET A 647 -2.60 8.96 -30.08
CA MET A 647 -3.02 9.23 -28.70
C MET A 647 -1.89 8.95 -27.72
N LEU A 648 -1.22 7.80 -27.81
CA LEU A 648 -0.13 7.46 -26.91
C LEU A 648 1.06 8.40 -27.04
N GLU A 649 1.44 8.77 -28.26
CA GLU A 649 2.52 9.74 -28.48
C GLU A 649 2.19 11.10 -27.86
N LEU A 650 0.95 11.58 -28.03
CA LEU A 650 0.49 12.83 -27.45
C LEU A 650 0.47 12.79 -25.91
N LEU A 651 0.02 11.67 -25.32
CA LEU A 651 0.00 11.49 -23.88
C LEU A 651 1.41 11.39 -23.30
N LYS A 652 2.34 10.71 -23.99
CA LYS A 652 3.74 10.61 -23.61
C LYS A 652 4.42 11.98 -23.63
N ASN A 653 4.19 12.78 -24.67
CA ASN A 653 4.70 14.16 -24.76
C ASN A 653 4.15 15.03 -23.63
N LYS A 654 2.86 14.90 -23.29
CA LYS A 654 2.25 15.62 -22.16
C LYS A 654 2.83 15.18 -20.81
N GLN A 655 3.09 13.89 -20.62
CA GLN A 655 3.66 13.35 -19.39
C GLN A 655 5.11 13.82 -19.23
N GLN A 656 5.93 13.75 -20.29
CA GLN A 656 7.30 14.24 -20.27
C GLN A 656 7.38 15.75 -19.97
N GLN A 657 6.47 16.53 -20.55
CA GLN A 657 6.35 17.95 -20.19
C GLN A 657 6.02 18.10 -18.71
N PHE A 658 5.02 17.37 -18.19
CA PHE A 658 4.66 17.42 -16.78
C PHE A 658 5.81 17.04 -15.85
N ASP A 659 6.51 15.94 -16.13
CA ASP A 659 7.64 15.46 -15.33
C ASP A 659 8.79 16.48 -15.36
N SER A 660 9.10 17.04 -16.55
CA SER A 660 10.06 18.12 -16.71
C SER A 660 9.67 19.37 -15.91
N PHE A 661 8.38 19.71 -15.81
CA PHE A 661 7.91 20.83 -14.99
C PHE A 661 7.86 20.53 -13.48
N ALA A 662 7.71 19.26 -13.11
CA ALA A 662 7.79 18.81 -11.73
C ALA A 662 9.23 18.85 -11.19
N ASP A 663 10.21 18.58 -12.07
CA ASP A 663 11.65 18.61 -11.77
C ASP A 663 12.29 20.00 -12.03
N GLU A 664 11.90 20.72 -13.08
CA GLU A 664 12.35 22.08 -13.38
C GLU A 664 11.28 23.11 -13.01
N SER A 665 11.55 23.84 -11.92
CA SER A 665 10.72 24.91 -11.35
C SER A 665 10.21 25.94 -12.38
N VAL A 666 9.01 25.73 -12.91
CA VAL A 666 8.14 26.81 -13.42
C VAL A 666 6.68 26.49 -13.08
N VAL A 667 6.20 27.15 -12.03
CA VAL A 667 4.86 27.08 -11.43
C VAL A 667 3.80 27.79 -12.31
N GLY A 668 4.05 27.98 -13.62
CA GLY A 668 3.36 29.01 -14.43
C GLY A 668 2.66 28.59 -15.72
N GLU A 669 3.02 27.50 -16.40
CA GLU A 669 2.64 27.33 -17.81
C GLU A 669 1.52 26.31 -18.12
N GLU A 670 0.93 25.65 -17.12
CA GLU A 670 -0.26 24.79 -17.37
C GLU A 670 -1.52 25.56 -17.77
N SER A 671 -1.49 26.89 -17.68
CA SER A 671 -2.56 27.79 -18.14
C SER A 671 -2.70 27.87 -19.67
N LEU A 672 -1.75 27.30 -20.43
CA LEU A 672 -1.67 27.39 -21.91
C LEU A 672 -2.00 26.09 -22.68
N LYS A 673 -2.47 25.03 -22.01
CA LYS A 673 -2.86 23.80 -22.70
C LYS A 673 -4.17 24.01 -23.50
N PRO A 674 -4.24 23.61 -24.78
CA PRO A 674 -5.50 23.62 -25.53
C PRO A 674 -6.56 22.80 -24.79
N ALA A 675 -7.81 23.27 -24.79
CA ALA A 675 -8.93 22.52 -24.25
C ALA A 675 -8.95 21.09 -24.81
N GLU A 676 -9.37 20.10 -24.01
CA GLU A 676 -9.38 18.68 -24.41
C GLU A 676 -10.05 18.46 -25.78
N SER A 677 -11.09 19.22 -26.09
CA SER A 677 -11.79 19.21 -27.37
C SER A 677 -10.94 19.65 -28.57
N ALA A 678 -9.99 20.55 -28.39
CA ALA A 678 -9.21 21.13 -29.49
C ALA A 678 -8.22 20.13 -30.08
N TRP A 679 -7.52 19.37 -29.23
CA TRP A 679 -6.56 18.38 -29.71
C TRP A 679 -7.24 17.09 -30.19
N ILE A 680 -8.36 16.68 -29.59
CA ILE A 680 -9.17 15.55 -30.08
C ILE A 680 -9.64 15.81 -31.51
N SER A 681 -10.20 17.00 -31.77
CA SER A 681 -10.64 17.38 -33.12
C SER A 681 -9.49 17.39 -34.12
N LYS A 682 -8.32 17.91 -33.73
CA LYS A 682 -7.11 17.90 -34.58
C LYS A 682 -6.71 16.47 -34.97
N LEU A 683 -6.71 15.56 -34.00
CA LEU A 683 -6.26 14.19 -34.17
C LEU A 683 -7.21 13.40 -35.09
N VAL A 684 -8.53 13.59 -34.94
CA VAL A 684 -9.52 13.01 -35.87
C VAL A 684 -9.37 13.55 -37.30
N GLU A 685 -9.09 14.84 -37.46
CA GLU A 685 -8.87 15.44 -38.79
C GLU A 685 -7.56 14.97 -39.44
N GLU A 686 -6.50 14.74 -38.67
CA GLU A 686 -5.26 14.13 -39.15
C GLU A 686 -5.49 12.70 -39.66
N GLU A 687 -6.27 11.90 -38.93
CA GLU A 687 -6.65 10.55 -39.37
C GLU A 687 -7.54 10.56 -40.62
N LYS A 688 -8.49 11.48 -40.74
CA LYS A 688 -9.29 11.65 -41.98
C LYS A 688 -8.40 11.96 -43.19
N LYS A 689 -7.41 12.85 -43.02
CA LYS A 689 -6.44 13.17 -44.09
C LYS A 689 -5.62 11.97 -44.49
N ARG A 690 -5.16 11.17 -43.51
CA ARG A 690 -4.39 9.94 -43.77
C ARG A 690 -5.17 8.94 -44.64
N PHE A 691 -6.49 8.85 -44.49
CA PHE A 691 -7.32 8.04 -45.40
C PHE A 691 -7.53 8.68 -46.76
N ALA A 692 -7.68 10.01 -46.83
CA ALA A 692 -7.80 10.73 -48.10
C ALA A 692 -6.52 10.70 -48.95
N GLU A 693 -5.33 10.54 -48.33
CA GLU A 693 -4.03 10.44 -49.01
C GLU A 693 -3.69 9.01 -49.46
N LYS A 694 -4.37 7.99 -48.93
CA LYS A 694 -4.19 6.57 -49.28
C LYS A 694 -5.17 6.07 -50.36
N GLU A 695 -6.20 6.85 -50.69
CA GLU A 695 -7.08 6.67 -51.86
C GLU A 695 -6.52 7.36 -53.10
#